data_AF-A0A971TP89-F1
#
_entry.id   AF-A0A971TP89-F1
#
_cell.length_a   1.000
_cell.length_b   1.000
_cell.length_c   1.000
_cell.angle_alpha   90.00
_cell.angle_beta   90.00
_cell.angle_gamma   90.00
#
_symmetry.space_group_name_H-M   'P 1'
#
loop_
_entity.id
_entity.type
_entity.pdbx_description
1 polymer ?
#
loop_
_entity_poly.entity_id
_entity_poly.type
_entity_poly.pdbx_seq_one_letter_code
_entity_poly.pdbx_strand_id
1 'polypeptide(L)'
;MRTPGTPIVTRATLAIAAVFSIAWSVPALGQTVAPGVTHTLYEIDGPRRVFVVSIERNRPEYRFKVGWPQQRRNFTSRARTSTIANLYDSPPGHDVIAAVNGSFFGSGNIVIGATASAGEMLEQPTSSYDTFFFGPAHRPSIRESVTHAAGRITFAAGTTTTLDDYNVARSADRIVAYTPQWAPTTGTSAEGVEVILSNVTYPMRSHKEVSGIVTAMQTGAASINNAIPAGGMVLSAQGTTIQATLTGNIRVGDRLRMRFASNTGEYNNADMAISGAGWIVKDGVANTANWSRQSDSFVTSRHPRTVLAWNNTHYFMMVVDGRTTDSIGMSFQQMADFLIGTLGCMEAVNLDGGGSSTMWVDGTVRNHPSDGSERSVGNAVLLVREDTATALPFLDPFGPADRQIGWDDKFTYNPVTAFSPTAPGGDGTVVVVSDPAGGVETIRRGDLADADYAVQADIYCEYRSDVSANGYERYGIFARDNGIGGFGLTTSSSYGAGNCYAMTYDSNNGRIQVGKYVNGTLTDFRAGNPLTLPSTAWRRFRIDCLGNRIRYYLDGAKIADVTDDTFTSGYFGVGYHEFFSSNSNIRGTRADNFSATLPDMPPYKPTNPSPSHLAASVPLDTVLTWTAGLGADSCRVHFGTTSPGSYRGAQAGTSFNPGALVAGQTYYWRIDGVNSAGTTTGDVWQFTVATVAFPTDHDGDGDVDLDDFASYQACLTGSGQTITDSDCFWADLDGDWDADHVDLSLFLDCMSGPDIPPPSDCGSSVPPSSPIPSRPATALTGSQFVNQVLNLSLLAREPLIQAELLSGNLPDFLRTFVPISVSATINGQLYQATYHVAPDYLAIGTDADFVRMPMRPDTAQAVADRFECILTTRKMTNDIYTQAAVKLAPSPISPTTTDITLMSTFYQHNQTIEQQRAGQPLGLLVGGIKKDVVITPQLANLSGRVAIYGWHQLNGTPIQPLYLGHNDYHVDYSHGIRLVSAYMTVNGQPMTTADVLAHPQLHVLLSDEGQVINPRYE
;
A
#
# COMPACT_ATOMS: atom_id res chain seq x y z
N MET A 1 62.28 32.56 16.07
CA MET A 1 61.84 33.64 16.99
C MET A 1 61.10 34.67 16.17
N ARG A 2 59.88 35.04 16.62
CA ARG A 2 58.94 35.98 16.00
C ARG A 2 59.51 37.40 15.90
N THR A 3 59.07 38.19 14.92
CA THR A 3 58.13 39.33 15.15
C THR A 3 57.62 39.99 13.84
N PRO A 4 56.43 40.63 13.88
CA PRO A 4 55.69 41.15 12.73
C PRO A 4 55.80 42.68 12.58
N GLY A 5 55.32 43.21 11.45
CA GLY A 5 55.17 44.64 11.19
C GLY A 5 53.76 45.02 10.70
N THR A 6 53.27 46.15 11.19
CA THR A 6 52.22 47.00 10.60
C THR A 6 52.93 48.28 10.08
N PRO A 7 52.41 49.04 9.10
CA PRO A 7 51.43 50.10 9.44
C PRO A 7 50.44 50.58 8.33
N ILE A 8 49.33 51.13 8.83
CA ILE A 8 48.39 52.20 8.41
C ILE A 8 48.65 52.97 7.09
N VAL A 9 47.58 53.17 6.27
CA VAL A 9 47.36 54.35 5.39
C VAL A 9 45.87 54.76 5.33
N THR A 10 45.63 56.06 5.27
CA THR A 10 44.36 56.82 5.27
C THR A 10 43.64 56.96 3.92
N ARG A 11 42.33 57.28 4.03
CA ARG A 11 41.21 57.39 3.06
C ARG A 11 41.39 58.24 1.79
N ALA A 12 40.72 57.79 0.72
CA ALA A 12 40.01 58.63 -0.26
C ALA A 12 38.70 57.93 -0.71
N THR A 13 37.66 58.74 -0.92
CA THR A 13 36.22 58.41 -1.01
C THR A 13 35.80 57.82 -2.36
N LEU A 14 34.92 56.80 -2.38
CA LEU A 14 34.04 56.53 -3.54
C LEU A 14 32.68 55.95 -3.12
N ALA A 15 31.65 56.67 -3.57
CA ALA A 15 30.23 56.34 -3.79
C ALA A 15 29.57 55.20 -3.01
N ILE A 16 28.61 55.59 -2.16
CA ILE A 16 27.54 54.75 -1.63
C ILE A 16 26.57 54.43 -2.78
N ALA A 17 26.53 53.18 -3.22
CA ALA A 17 25.35 52.58 -3.82
C ALA A 17 24.78 51.61 -2.77
N ALA A 18 23.68 52.01 -2.15
CA ALA A 18 22.94 51.17 -1.22
C ALA A 18 22.33 49.99 -1.99
N VAL A 19 23.00 48.84 -1.98
CA VAL A 19 22.36 47.56 -2.25
C VAL A 19 21.62 47.19 -0.97
N PHE A 20 20.30 47.34 -0.97
CA PHE A 20 19.44 46.81 0.09
C PHE A 20 19.71 45.31 0.21
N SER A 21 20.27 44.91 1.35
CA SER A 21 20.29 43.52 1.79
C SER A 21 18.86 43.12 2.09
N ILE A 22 18.28 42.28 1.24
CA ILE A 22 17.03 41.57 1.53
C ILE A 22 17.37 40.60 2.67
N ALA A 23 16.77 40.81 3.84
CA ALA A 23 16.91 39.93 4.98
C ALA A 23 16.41 38.53 4.60
N TRP A 24 17.28 37.53 4.76
CA TRP A 24 16.97 36.14 4.47
C TRP A 24 16.03 35.59 5.55
N SER A 25 14.95 34.95 5.12
CA SER A 25 14.05 34.15 5.96
C SER A 25 14.83 33.11 6.77
N VAL A 26 14.56 32.99 8.06
CA VAL A 26 15.05 31.86 8.86
C VAL A 26 13.96 30.79 8.86
N PRO A 27 14.06 29.71 8.06
CA PRO A 27 13.10 28.61 8.16
C PRO A 27 13.26 27.94 9.53
N ALA A 28 12.15 27.54 10.14
CA ALA A 28 12.20 26.43 11.09
C ALA A 28 12.66 25.17 10.34
N LEU A 29 13.42 24.28 10.98
CA LEU A 29 13.79 22.98 10.37
C LEU A 29 12.51 22.29 9.86
N GLY A 30 12.45 21.98 8.57
CA GLY A 30 11.31 21.33 7.94
C GLY A 30 10.99 20.00 8.63
N GLN A 31 9.72 19.77 8.95
CA GLN A 31 9.26 18.53 9.54
C GLN A 31 9.16 17.47 8.44
N THR A 32 9.88 16.36 8.56
CA THR A 32 9.66 15.18 7.70
C THR A 32 8.28 14.61 7.99
N VAL A 33 7.46 14.48 6.95
CA VAL A 33 6.09 13.93 7.03
C VAL A 33 6.07 12.50 6.50
N ALA A 34 6.85 12.23 5.45
CA ALA A 34 7.08 10.90 4.89
C ALA A 34 8.49 10.88 4.24
N PRO A 35 9.06 9.71 3.88
CA PRO A 35 10.35 9.64 3.19
C PRO A 35 10.39 10.52 1.93
N GLY A 36 11.27 11.52 1.87
CA GLY A 36 11.33 12.47 0.74
C GLY A 36 10.19 13.50 0.70
N VAL A 37 9.38 13.61 1.76
CA VAL A 37 8.32 14.63 1.91
C VAL A 37 8.53 15.43 3.18
N THR A 38 8.61 16.76 3.06
CA THR A 38 8.80 17.67 4.18
C THR A 38 7.74 18.76 4.18
N HIS A 39 7.30 19.16 5.37
CA HIS A 39 6.43 20.32 5.59
C HIS A 39 7.21 21.41 6.32
N THR A 40 7.21 22.63 5.75
CA THR A 40 7.95 23.78 6.27
C THR A 40 7.05 25.01 6.34
N LEU A 41 7.10 25.71 7.47
CA LEU A 41 6.54 27.05 7.64
C LEU A 41 7.64 28.09 7.44
N TYR A 42 7.39 29.05 6.54
CA TYR A 42 8.22 30.24 6.34
C TYR A 42 7.49 31.46 6.88
N GLU A 43 8.18 32.22 7.73
CA GLU A 43 7.75 33.54 8.21
C GLU A 43 8.58 34.61 7.50
N ILE A 44 7.90 35.55 6.82
CA ILE A 44 8.51 36.53 5.93
C ILE A 44 8.07 37.94 6.31
N ASP A 45 8.98 38.91 6.15
CA ASP A 45 8.77 40.33 6.47
C ASP A 45 7.47 40.94 5.92
N GLY A 46 6.81 41.74 6.76
CA GLY A 46 5.54 42.38 6.46
C GLY A 46 4.36 41.41 6.63
N PRO A 47 4.16 40.92 7.86
CA PRO A 47 4.11 39.50 8.22
C PRO A 47 3.39 38.62 7.21
N ARG A 48 4.07 37.56 6.75
CA ARG A 48 3.48 36.54 5.87
C ARG A 48 3.87 35.16 6.36
N ARG A 49 2.88 34.27 6.42
CA ARG A 49 3.07 32.85 6.73
C ARG A 49 2.83 32.03 5.48
N VAL A 50 3.86 31.28 5.08
CA VAL A 50 3.82 30.43 3.89
C VAL A 50 4.11 29.00 4.31
N PHE A 51 3.17 28.10 4.02
CA PHE A 51 3.26 26.68 4.33
C PHE A 51 3.59 25.95 3.05
N VAL A 52 4.61 25.10 3.08
CA VAL A 52 5.11 24.40 1.90
C VAL A 52 5.27 22.93 2.23
N VAL A 53 4.64 22.07 1.43
CA VAL A 53 4.98 20.65 1.35
C VAL A 53 5.91 20.46 0.16
N SER A 54 7.14 20.02 0.42
CA SER A 54 8.16 19.71 -0.60
C SER A 54 8.27 18.20 -0.78
N ILE A 55 8.24 17.74 -2.03
CA ILE A 55 8.09 16.33 -2.39
C ILE A 55 9.20 15.97 -3.39
N GLU A 56 10.10 15.06 -3.05
CA GLU A 56 11.14 14.58 -3.97
C GLU A 56 10.53 13.95 -5.24
N ARG A 57 10.99 14.37 -6.43
CA ARG A 57 10.42 13.95 -7.72
C ARG A 57 10.81 12.53 -8.15
N ASN A 58 11.89 11.99 -7.61
CA ASN A 58 12.38 10.65 -7.92
C ASN A 58 11.69 9.55 -7.09
N ARG A 59 10.61 9.89 -6.38
CA ARG A 59 9.82 9.00 -5.54
C ARG A 59 8.60 8.49 -6.30
N PRO A 60 8.66 7.32 -6.94
CA PRO A 60 7.56 6.79 -7.71
C PRO A 60 6.40 6.30 -6.84
N GLU A 61 6.48 6.34 -5.52
CA GLU A 61 5.38 6.02 -4.61
C GLU A 61 4.38 7.18 -4.45
N TYR A 62 4.75 8.42 -4.80
CA TYR A 62 3.88 9.59 -4.58
C TYR A 62 3.10 10.00 -5.84
N ARG A 63 1.80 10.21 -5.69
CA ARG A 63 0.90 10.67 -6.75
C ARG A 63 0.12 11.90 -6.32
N PHE A 64 -0.16 12.78 -7.28
CA PHE A 64 -1.21 13.79 -7.11
C PHE A 64 -2.55 13.23 -7.57
N LYS A 65 -3.59 13.40 -6.76
CA LYS A 65 -4.97 13.00 -7.08
C LYS A 65 -5.92 14.17 -6.87
N VAL A 66 -7.06 14.14 -7.56
CA VAL A 66 -8.16 15.08 -7.29
C VAL A 66 -9.11 14.44 -6.29
N GLY A 67 -9.21 15.06 -5.12
CA GLY A 67 -10.17 14.68 -4.09
C GLY A 67 -11.52 15.36 -4.30
N TRP A 68 -12.59 14.64 -3.94
CA TRP A 68 -13.97 15.11 -4.08
C TRP A 68 -14.70 15.18 -2.73
N PRO A 69 -15.72 16.03 -2.60
CA PRO A 69 -16.59 16.10 -1.42
C PRO A 69 -17.36 14.82 -1.05
N GLN A 70 -17.28 13.80 -1.90
CA GLN A 70 -17.90 12.48 -1.76
C GLN A 70 -16.91 11.45 -2.33
N GLN A 71 -17.18 10.15 -2.20
CA GLN A 71 -16.35 9.08 -2.82
C GLN A 71 -16.26 9.15 -4.35
N ARG A 72 -17.04 10.03 -5.00
CA ARG A 72 -17.03 10.30 -6.44
C ARG A 72 -17.28 11.77 -6.70
N ARG A 73 -17.07 12.23 -7.93
CA ARG A 73 -17.49 13.57 -8.35
C ARG A 73 -19.01 13.72 -8.21
N ASN A 74 -19.44 14.83 -7.60
CA ASN A 74 -20.83 15.25 -7.53
C ASN A 74 -20.90 16.78 -7.70
N PHE A 75 -21.52 17.22 -8.80
CA PHE A 75 -21.53 18.60 -9.31
C PHE A 75 -21.96 19.71 -8.34
N THR A 76 -22.73 19.38 -7.30
CA THR A 76 -23.30 20.38 -6.38
C THR A 76 -22.73 20.31 -4.97
N SER A 77 -21.96 19.26 -4.69
CA SER A 77 -21.43 19.00 -3.35
C SER A 77 -20.19 19.84 -3.08
N ARG A 78 -20.03 20.26 -1.83
CA ARG A 78 -18.79 20.87 -1.34
C ARG A 78 -18.44 20.27 0.00
N ALA A 79 -17.15 20.17 0.28
CA ALA A 79 -16.66 19.76 1.58
C ALA A 79 -15.37 20.51 1.89
N ARG A 80 -15.00 20.52 3.16
CA ARG A 80 -13.69 21.03 3.60
C ARG A 80 -12.58 20.17 2.97
N THR A 81 -11.44 20.78 2.61
CA THR A 81 -10.24 20.06 2.14
C THR A 81 -9.84 18.93 3.10
N SER A 82 -9.89 19.17 4.41
CA SER A 82 -9.64 18.15 5.43
C SER A 82 -10.63 16.98 5.35
N THR A 83 -11.92 17.27 5.15
CA THR A 83 -12.94 16.25 4.95
C THR A 83 -12.72 15.48 3.65
N ILE A 84 -12.34 16.16 2.56
CA ILE A 84 -12.03 15.53 1.28
C ILE A 84 -10.83 14.58 1.40
N ALA A 85 -9.76 15.01 2.07
CA ALA A 85 -8.58 14.17 2.31
C ALA A 85 -8.96 12.90 3.08
N ASN A 86 -9.71 13.05 4.17
CA ASN A 86 -10.16 11.93 5.00
C ASN A 86 -11.15 11.00 4.27
N LEU A 87 -12.00 11.52 3.39
CA LEU A 87 -12.92 10.72 2.58
C LEU A 87 -12.19 9.85 1.56
N TYR A 88 -11.11 10.37 0.96
CA TYR A 88 -10.30 9.63 0.00
C TYR A 88 -9.59 8.45 0.68
N ASP A 89 -9.19 8.60 1.94
CA ASP A 89 -8.58 7.53 2.74
C ASP A 89 -9.61 6.72 3.56
N SER A 90 -10.85 6.60 3.07
CA SER A 90 -11.91 5.84 3.74
C SER A 90 -12.59 4.81 2.81
N PRO A 91 -12.34 3.50 3.01
CA PRO A 91 -11.49 2.92 4.06
C PRO A 91 -10.00 3.27 3.85
N PRO A 92 -9.18 3.28 4.93
CA PRO A 92 -7.75 3.59 4.86
C PRO A 92 -7.08 2.65 3.88
N GLY A 93 -6.55 3.21 2.80
CA GLY A 93 -6.05 2.42 1.68
C GLY A 93 -5.35 3.26 0.62
N HIS A 94 -5.45 4.58 0.71
CA HIS A 94 -4.77 5.49 -0.21
C HIS A 94 -3.62 6.24 0.47
N ASP A 95 -3.53 6.27 1.80
CA ASP A 95 -2.37 6.86 2.51
C ASP A 95 -2.10 8.31 2.06
N VAL A 96 -3.11 9.16 2.33
CA VAL A 96 -3.07 10.58 1.97
C VAL A 96 -2.14 11.32 2.94
N ILE A 97 -1.01 11.79 2.43
CA ILE A 97 0.04 12.46 3.23
C ILE A 97 -0.27 13.93 3.44
N ALA A 98 -0.73 14.60 2.37
CA ALA A 98 -1.00 16.03 2.38
C ALA A 98 -2.12 16.38 1.40
N ALA A 99 -2.79 17.50 1.61
CA ALA A 99 -3.81 18.02 0.72
C ALA A 99 -3.85 19.55 0.74
N VAL A 100 -4.20 20.13 -0.41
CA VAL A 100 -4.54 21.55 -0.54
C VAL A 100 -5.86 21.71 -1.30
N ASN A 101 -6.54 22.85 -1.17
CA ASN A 101 -7.74 23.12 -1.96
C ASN A 101 -7.42 23.18 -3.47
N GLY A 102 -8.42 22.91 -4.30
CA GLY A 102 -8.28 22.77 -5.75
C GLY A 102 -8.74 23.98 -6.57
N SER A 103 -9.46 23.68 -7.66
CA SER A 103 -9.94 24.62 -8.66
C SER A 103 -10.98 25.61 -8.14
N PHE A 104 -11.16 26.69 -8.91
CA PHE A 104 -12.27 27.63 -8.73
C PHE A 104 -13.61 26.94 -8.96
N PHE A 105 -14.68 27.48 -8.37
CA PHE A 105 -16.04 26.99 -8.54
C PHE A 105 -17.04 28.15 -8.72
N GLY A 106 -18.05 27.93 -9.57
CA GLY A 106 -19.00 28.94 -10.03
C GLY A 106 -20.40 28.81 -9.43
N SER A 107 -21.39 29.42 -10.10
CA SER A 107 -22.80 29.29 -9.73
C SER A 107 -23.25 27.83 -9.74
N GLY A 108 -24.00 27.41 -8.72
CA GLY A 108 -24.39 26.00 -8.54
C GLY A 108 -23.28 25.09 -8.00
N ASN A 109 -22.15 25.65 -7.55
CA ASN A 109 -20.97 24.95 -7.01
C ASN A 109 -20.17 24.12 -8.03
N ILE A 110 -20.34 24.40 -9.32
CA ILE A 110 -19.66 23.70 -10.40
C ILE A 110 -18.19 24.06 -10.43
N VAL A 111 -17.30 23.07 -10.43
CA VAL A 111 -15.86 23.27 -10.63
C VAL A 111 -15.61 23.82 -12.03
N ILE A 112 -14.76 24.86 -12.13
CA ILE A 112 -14.49 25.54 -13.39
C ILE A 112 -13.15 25.09 -13.97
N GLY A 113 -13.15 24.81 -15.27
CA GLY A 113 -11.97 24.47 -16.05
C GLY A 113 -11.77 22.97 -16.24
N ALA A 114 -10.64 22.59 -16.84
CA ALA A 114 -10.31 21.18 -17.04
C ALA A 114 -10.06 20.48 -15.71
N THR A 115 -10.72 19.33 -15.51
CA THR A 115 -10.43 18.44 -14.40
C THR A 115 -10.40 17.01 -14.88
N ALA A 116 -9.33 16.29 -14.57
CA ALA A 116 -9.21 14.85 -14.74
C ALA A 116 -8.77 14.19 -13.44
N SER A 117 -9.22 12.96 -13.22
CA SER A 117 -8.81 12.12 -12.09
C SER A 117 -8.79 10.66 -12.51
N ALA A 118 -7.75 9.93 -12.10
CA ALA A 118 -7.52 8.54 -12.49
C ALA A 118 -7.58 8.33 -14.01
N GLY A 119 -7.13 9.33 -14.78
CA GLY A 119 -7.17 9.28 -16.23
C GLY A 119 -8.51 9.65 -16.87
N GLU A 120 -9.60 9.79 -16.11
CA GLU A 120 -10.90 10.16 -16.67
C GLU A 120 -11.03 11.69 -16.74
N MET A 121 -11.41 12.23 -17.90
CA MET A 121 -11.83 13.61 -18.04
C MET A 121 -13.22 13.79 -17.40
N LEU A 122 -13.36 14.78 -16.55
CA LEU A 122 -14.56 14.96 -15.76
C LEU A 122 -15.30 16.21 -16.18
N GLU A 123 -14.60 17.34 -16.15
CA GLU A 123 -15.11 18.67 -16.46
C GLU A 123 -14.74 19.11 -17.87
N GLN A 124 -15.71 19.73 -18.56
CA GLN A 124 -15.49 20.31 -19.87
C GLN A 124 -14.65 21.60 -19.74
N PRO A 125 -13.47 21.67 -20.37
CA PRO A 125 -12.56 22.80 -20.18
C PRO A 125 -13.00 24.08 -20.89
N THR A 126 -12.64 25.22 -20.29
CA THR A 126 -12.94 26.58 -20.79
C THR A 126 -11.66 27.40 -20.95
N SER A 127 -11.61 28.28 -21.95
CA SER A 127 -10.39 28.98 -22.40
C SER A 127 -9.75 29.97 -21.41
N SER A 128 -10.42 30.34 -20.33
CA SER A 128 -9.95 31.43 -19.45
C SER A 128 -8.96 30.99 -18.36
N TYR A 129 -8.64 29.71 -18.25
CA TYR A 129 -7.86 29.15 -17.14
C TYR A 129 -6.52 28.56 -17.57
N ASP A 130 -5.65 28.35 -16.59
CA ASP A 130 -4.36 27.67 -16.70
C ASP A 130 -4.50 26.30 -16.05
N THR A 131 -4.16 25.22 -16.75
CA THR A 131 -4.38 23.86 -16.26
C THR A 131 -3.06 23.18 -15.94
N PHE A 132 -2.93 22.72 -14.71
CA PHE A 132 -1.88 21.79 -14.30
C PHE A 132 -2.26 20.38 -14.71
N PHE A 133 -1.40 19.72 -15.47
CA PHE A 133 -1.51 18.31 -15.81
C PHE A 133 -0.43 17.53 -15.09
N PHE A 134 -0.81 16.37 -14.54
CA PHE A 134 0.11 15.37 -14.02
C PHE A 134 -0.21 14.04 -14.69
N GLY A 135 0.73 13.54 -15.49
CA GLY A 135 0.60 12.28 -16.19
C GLY A 135 1.36 11.14 -15.50
N PRO A 136 1.17 9.90 -15.98
CA PRO A 136 1.75 8.66 -15.42
C PRO A 136 3.27 8.58 -15.55
N ALA A 137 3.89 9.42 -16.38
CA ALA A 137 5.35 9.58 -16.42
C ALA A 137 5.89 10.50 -15.29
N HIS A 138 5.02 11.00 -14.42
CA HIS A 138 5.30 11.97 -13.34
C HIS A 138 5.91 13.27 -13.87
N ARG A 139 5.55 13.64 -15.10
CA ARG A 139 6.00 14.86 -15.75
C ARG A 139 4.86 15.88 -15.67
N PRO A 140 4.91 16.85 -14.73
CA PRO A 140 3.92 17.90 -14.70
C PRO A 140 4.07 18.82 -15.91
N SER A 141 2.97 19.45 -16.30
CA SER A 141 2.99 20.53 -17.27
C SER A 141 1.87 21.53 -16.98
N ILE A 142 2.04 22.78 -17.42
CA ILE A 142 0.98 23.78 -17.40
C ILE A 142 0.61 24.11 -18.85
N ARG A 143 -0.69 24.22 -19.14
CA ARG A 143 -1.19 24.73 -20.41
C ARG A 143 -2.19 25.86 -20.18
N GLU A 144 -2.07 26.86 -21.04
CA GLU A 144 -3.02 27.96 -21.12
C GLU A 144 -4.18 27.57 -22.04
N SER A 145 -5.36 28.11 -21.75
CA SER A 145 -6.50 28.08 -22.69
C SER A 145 -6.86 26.68 -23.17
N VAL A 146 -6.85 25.71 -22.25
CA VAL A 146 -7.39 24.38 -22.53
C VAL A 146 -8.86 24.53 -22.87
N THR A 147 -9.26 24.03 -24.04
CA THR A 147 -10.64 24.15 -24.54
C THR A 147 -11.16 22.82 -25.01
N HIS A 148 -12.47 22.67 -24.85
CA HIS A 148 -13.23 21.59 -25.42
C HIS A 148 -13.29 21.71 -26.95
N ALA A 149 -13.26 20.57 -27.64
CA ALA A 149 -13.51 20.48 -29.07
C ALA A 149 -14.60 19.44 -29.33
N ALA A 150 -15.42 19.70 -30.35
CA ALA A 150 -16.47 18.77 -30.73
C ALA A 150 -15.87 17.41 -31.10
N GLY A 151 -16.41 16.37 -30.46
CA GLY A 151 -16.05 14.98 -30.66
C GLY A 151 -16.81 14.35 -31.82
N ARG A 152 -16.81 13.02 -31.85
CA ARG A 152 -17.48 12.23 -32.88
C ARG A 152 -18.17 11.01 -32.29
N ILE A 153 -19.39 10.75 -32.75
CA ILE A 153 -20.09 9.47 -32.56
C ILE A 153 -20.02 8.71 -33.87
N THR A 154 -19.63 7.44 -33.81
CA THR A 154 -19.66 6.49 -34.92
C THR A 154 -20.74 5.46 -34.64
N PHE A 155 -21.74 5.40 -35.51
CA PHE A 155 -22.85 4.44 -35.42
C PHE A 155 -22.42 3.05 -35.88
N ALA A 156 -23.26 2.04 -35.61
CA ALA A 156 -23.00 0.64 -36.01
C ALA A 156 -22.77 0.49 -37.52
N ALA A 157 -23.45 1.30 -38.34
CA ALA A 157 -23.29 1.32 -39.80
C ALA A 157 -22.00 2.03 -40.30
N GLY A 158 -21.17 2.57 -39.40
CA GLY A 158 -19.93 3.29 -39.72
C GLY A 158 -20.10 4.77 -40.08
N THR A 159 -21.33 5.23 -40.31
CA THR A 159 -21.66 6.66 -40.44
C THR A 159 -21.44 7.39 -39.11
N THR A 160 -21.19 8.70 -39.18
CA THR A 160 -20.79 9.49 -38.01
C THR A 160 -21.68 10.71 -37.79
N THR A 161 -21.71 11.20 -36.56
CA THR A 161 -22.25 12.52 -36.19
C THR A 161 -21.36 13.17 -35.13
N THR A 162 -21.63 14.43 -34.80
CA THR A 162 -20.87 15.19 -33.82
C THR A 162 -21.25 14.78 -32.39
N LEU A 163 -20.26 14.72 -31.49
CA LEU A 163 -20.49 14.70 -30.04
C LEU A 163 -20.15 16.09 -29.50
N ASP A 164 -21.17 16.87 -29.15
CA ASP A 164 -20.99 18.30 -28.93
C ASP A 164 -20.43 18.64 -27.56
N ASP A 165 -20.86 17.96 -26.50
CA ASP A 165 -20.50 18.29 -25.12
C ASP A 165 -20.50 17.05 -24.22
N TYR A 166 -19.96 17.19 -23.00
CA TYR A 166 -20.04 16.17 -21.97
C TYR A 166 -20.15 16.77 -20.58
N ASN A 167 -20.92 16.12 -19.70
CA ASN A 167 -21.08 16.53 -18.30
C ASN A 167 -21.35 18.04 -18.15
N VAL A 168 -22.27 18.58 -18.96
CA VAL A 168 -22.77 19.95 -18.86
C VAL A 168 -24.29 19.95 -18.99
N ALA A 169 -24.93 21.07 -18.63
CA ALA A 169 -26.37 21.22 -18.84
C ALA A 169 -26.73 21.11 -20.32
N ARG A 170 -27.79 20.36 -20.64
CA ARG A 170 -28.22 20.12 -22.02
C ARG A 170 -28.66 21.41 -22.70
N SER A 171 -28.20 21.62 -23.92
CA SER A 171 -28.57 22.73 -24.80
C SER A 171 -29.36 22.23 -26.02
N ALA A 172 -30.12 23.12 -26.66
CA ALA A 172 -30.84 22.79 -27.89
C ALA A 172 -29.88 22.53 -29.07
N ASP A 173 -30.28 21.61 -29.95
CA ASP A 173 -29.60 21.22 -31.20
C ASP A 173 -28.16 20.71 -31.00
N ARG A 174 -27.87 20.12 -29.84
CA ARG A 174 -26.56 19.56 -29.46
C ARG A 174 -26.72 18.19 -28.79
N ILE A 175 -25.71 17.34 -28.92
CA ILE A 175 -25.62 16.04 -28.23
C ILE A 175 -24.68 16.15 -27.03
N VAL A 176 -25.19 15.85 -25.84
CA VAL A 176 -24.41 15.85 -24.60
C VAL A 176 -24.26 14.44 -24.07
N ALA A 177 -23.04 14.03 -23.73
CA ALA A 177 -22.78 12.78 -23.00
C ALA A 177 -22.77 13.01 -21.49
N TYR A 178 -23.57 12.25 -20.75
CA TYR A 178 -23.56 12.21 -19.30
C TYR A 178 -22.89 10.93 -18.80
N THR A 179 -21.83 11.08 -18.01
CA THR A 179 -21.11 9.97 -17.37
C THR A 179 -21.56 9.77 -15.92
N PRO A 180 -21.25 8.64 -15.26
CA PRO A 180 -21.58 8.42 -13.86
C PRO A 180 -20.96 9.45 -12.90
N GLN A 181 -19.96 10.20 -13.39
CA GLN A 181 -19.29 11.29 -12.68
C GLN A 181 -20.04 12.62 -12.76
N TRP A 182 -21.13 12.72 -13.54
CA TRP A 182 -22.03 13.88 -13.57
C TRP A 182 -22.89 13.90 -12.30
N ALA A 183 -23.79 12.92 -12.21
CA ALA A 183 -24.76 12.74 -11.13
C ALA A 183 -25.41 11.36 -11.29
N PRO A 184 -26.28 10.92 -10.35
CA PRO A 184 -27.08 9.71 -10.53
C PRO A 184 -28.05 9.76 -11.74
N THR A 185 -28.44 10.95 -12.19
CA THR A 185 -29.38 11.17 -13.31
C THR A 185 -28.93 12.33 -14.20
N THR A 186 -29.46 12.44 -15.42
CA THR A 186 -29.04 13.48 -16.39
C THR A 186 -29.43 14.90 -15.99
N GLY A 187 -30.45 15.09 -15.15
CA GLY A 187 -30.94 16.41 -14.74
C GLY A 187 -31.67 17.18 -15.84
N THR A 188 -32.01 16.52 -16.96
CA THR A 188 -32.67 17.16 -18.09
C THR A 188 -34.15 17.45 -17.76
N SER A 189 -34.62 18.65 -18.11
CA SER A 189 -35.96 19.13 -17.73
C SER A 189 -36.91 19.38 -18.91
N ALA A 190 -36.47 19.08 -20.13
CA ALA A 190 -37.27 19.24 -21.36
C ALA A 190 -37.33 17.92 -22.15
N GLU A 191 -38.32 17.78 -23.03
CA GLU A 191 -38.44 16.59 -23.89
C GLU A 191 -37.36 16.56 -24.98
N GLY A 192 -36.95 15.36 -25.37
CA GLY A 192 -35.92 15.11 -26.36
C GLY A 192 -35.73 13.62 -26.65
N VAL A 193 -34.48 13.21 -26.86
CA VAL A 193 -34.06 11.80 -26.90
C VAL A 193 -32.92 11.55 -25.92
N GLU A 194 -32.99 10.45 -25.18
CA GLU A 194 -31.92 9.95 -24.31
C GLU A 194 -31.59 8.50 -24.67
N VAL A 195 -30.35 8.24 -25.12
CA VAL A 195 -29.84 6.92 -25.45
C VAL A 195 -29.00 6.41 -24.29
N ILE A 196 -29.41 5.30 -23.69
CA ILE A 196 -28.79 4.72 -22.51
C ILE A 196 -27.81 3.62 -22.95
N LEU A 197 -26.56 3.76 -22.54
CA LEU A 197 -25.46 2.86 -22.86
C LEU A 197 -25.00 2.09 -21.61
N SER A 198 -24.74 0.81 -21.75
CA SER A 198 -24.04 -0.02 -20.77
C SER A 198 -22.70 -0.51 -21.33
N ASN A 199 -21.89 -1.13 -20.46
CA ASN A 199 -20.57 -1.68 -20.82
C ASN A 199 -19.70 -0.63 -21.53
N VAL A 200 -19.69 0.59 -21.00
CA VAL A 200 -18.91 1.68 -21.57
C VAL A 200 -17.45 1.47 -21.21
N THR A 201 -16.57 1.53 -22.20
CA THR A 201 -15.12 1.37 -22.00
C THR A 201 -14.52 2.65 -21.41
N TYR A 202 -14.42 2.72 -20.09
CA TYR A 202 -13.74 3.78 -19.33
C TYR A 202 -12.24 3.48 -19.16
N PRO A 203 -11.38 4.48 -18.82
CA PRO A 203 -11.70 5.89 -18.60
C PRO A 203 -11.94 6.67 -19.89
N MET A 204 -12.81 7.68 -19.82
CA MET A 204 -13.04 8.63 -20.91
C MET A 204 -11.87 9.63 -20.96
N ARG A 205 -11.06 9.57 -22.02
CA ARG A 205 -9.90 10.44 -22.22
C ARG A 205 -10.04 11.28 -23.50
N SER A 206 -9.36 12.41 -23.54
CA SER A 206 -9.37 13.27 -24.74
C SER A 206 -8.77 12.51 -25.92
N HIS A 207 -9.39 12.59 -27.10
CA HIS A 207 -8.96 11.96 -28.34
C HIS A 207 -8.97 10.43 -28.38
N LYS A 208 -9.24 9.74 -27.26
CA LYS A 208 -9.51 8.30 -27.23
C LYS A 208 -10.96 8.01 -27.57
N GLU A 209 -11.15 6.87 -28.23
CA GLU A 209 -12.48 6.33 -28.51
C GLU A 209 -12.92 5.47 -27.32
N VAL A 210 -14.14 5.69 -26.85
CA VAL A 210 -14.84 4.81 -25.93
C VAL A 210 -16.00 4.15 -26.66
N SER A 211 -16.37 2.93 -26.29
CA SER A 211 -17.50 2.22 -26.88
C SER A 211 -18.49 1.79 -25.82
N GLY A 212 -19.78 1.70 -26.18
CA GLY A 212 -20.84 1.23 -25.29
C GLY A 212 -21.96 0.57 -26.08
N ILE A 213 -22.74 -0.27 -25.40
CA ILE A 213 -23.88 -0.99 -25.98
C ILE A 213 -25.17 -0.28 -25.63
N VAL A 214 -26.00 -0.01 -26.63
CA VAL A 214 -27.31 0.63 -26.45
C VAL A 214 -28.26 -0.35 -25.77
N THR A 215 -28.74 0.03 -24.59
CA THR A 215 -29.70 -0.77 -23.80
C THR A 215 -31.11 -0.20 -23.88
N ALA A 216 -31.24 1.11 -24.04
CA ALA A 216 -32.53 1.76 -24.23
C ALA A 216 -32.39 3.07 -25.02
N MET A 217 -33.51 3.49 -25.62
CA MET A 217 -33.68 4.81 -26.20
C MET A 217 -35.02 5.36 -25.74
N GLN A 218 -34.98 6.47 -25.01
CA GLN A 218 -36.15 7.15 -24.47
C GLN A 218 -36.44 8.42 -25.27
N THR A 219 -37.71 8.70 -25.55
CA THR A 219 -38.16 9.88 -26.29
C THR A 219 -39.31 10.58 -25.59
N GLY A 220 -39.57 11.85 -25.93
CA GLY A 220 -40.67 12.63 -25.36
C GLY A 220 -40.54 12.76 -23.84
N ALA A 221 -41.65 12.64 -23.11
CA ALA A 221 -41.65 12.72 -21.64
C ALA A 221 -40.75 11.64 -20.97
N ALA A 222 -40.54 10.49 -21.61
CA ALA A 222 -39.68 9.43 -21.06
C ALA A 222 -38.18 9.79 -21.12
N SER A 223 -37.79 10.78 -21.93
CA SER A 223 -36.40 11.24 -22.03
C SER A 223 -36.02 12.28 -20.97
N ILE A 224 -36.88 12.52 -19.98
CA ILE A 224 -36.66 13.53 -18.94
C ILE A 224 -35.93 12.88 -17.77
N ASN A 225 -34.72 13.37 -17.46
CA ASN A 225 -33.96 13.06 -16.26
C ASN A 225 -33.71 11.54 -16.03
N ASN A 226 -33.28 10.81 -17.06
CA ASN A 226 -33.02 9.38 -16.90
C ASN A 226 -31.85 9.09 -15.96
N ALA A 227 -31.89 7.92 -15.33
CA ALA A 227 -30.79 7.39 -14.54
C ALA A 227 -29.57 7.12 -15.43
N ILE A 228 -28.39 7.47 -14.92
CA ILE A 228 -27.12 7.15 -15.57
C ILE A 228 -26.63 5.82 -14.98
N PRO A 229 -26.54 4.73 -15.75
CA PRO A 229 -26.15 3.43 -15.22
C PRO A 229 -24.74 3.43 -14.63
N ALA A 230 -24.50 2.63 -13.59
CA ALA A 230 -23.15 2.40 -13.10
C ALA A 230 -22.29 1.78 -14.21
N GLY A 231 -21.15 2.40 -14.54
CA GLY A 231 -20.30 1.99 -15.68
C GLY A 231 -20.95 2.21 -17.06
N GLY A 232 -22.06 2.94 -17.13
CA GLY A 232 -22.77 3.29 -18.36
C GLY A 232 -22.60 4.75 -18.75
N MET A 233 -23.38 5.21 -19.73
CA MET A 233 -23.41 6.59 -20.21
C MET A 233 -24.80 6.91 -20.75
N VAL A 234 -25.23 8.16 -20.71
CA VAL A 234 -26.45 8.62 -21.41
C VAL A 234 -26.08 9.68 -22.44
N LEU A 235 -26.41 9.45 -23.70
CA LEU A 235 -26.36 10.48 -24.75
C LEU A 235 -27.72 11.19 -24.80
N SER A 236 -27.74 12.51 -24.59
CA SER A 236 -28.98 13.29 -24.52
C SER A 236 -28.98 14.38 -25.59
N ALA A 237 -30.08 14.52 -26.32
CA ALA A 237 -30.23 15.56 -27.33
C ALA A 237 -31.65 16.13 -27.36
N GLN A 238 -31.75 17.43 -27.63
CA GLN A 238 -33.00 18.18 -27.77
C GLN A 238 -32.97 18.98 -29.08
N GLY A 239 -34.11 19.14 -29.74
CA GLY A 239 -34.20 19.76 -31.08
C GLY A 239 -34.53 18.73 -32.16
N THR A 240 -35.38 19.11 -33.12
CA THR A 240 -36.05 18.14 -34.01
C THR A 240 -35.09 17.39 -34.93
N THR A 241 -34.10 18.10 -35.48
CA THR A 241 -33.14 17.53 -36.43
C THR A 241 -32.18 16.56 -35.75
N ILE A 242 -31.59 16.96 -34.63
CA ILE A 242 -30.60 16.13 -33.92
C ILE A 242 -31.24 14.89 -33.28
N GLN A 243 -32.50 15.01 -32.84
CA GLN A 243 -33.29 13.85 -32.40
C GLN A 243 -33.48 12.86 -33.55
N ALA A 244 -33.89 13.33 -34.73
CA ALA A 244 -34.06 12.48 -35.90
C ALA A 244 -32.75 11.78 -36.32
N THR A 245 -31.59 12.45 -36.16
CA THR A 245 -30.27 11.82 -36.37
C THR A 245 -30.05 10.63 -35.44
N LEU A 246 -30.31 10.78 -34.14
CA LEU A 246 -30.13 9.68 -33.18
C LEU A 246 -31.16 8.56 -33.38
N THR A 247 -32.45 8.89 -33.48
CA THR A 247 -33.51 7.89 -33.64
C THR A 247 -33.44 7.15 -34.99
N GLY A 248 -32.92 7.81 -36.03
CA GLY A 248 -32.73 7.21 -37.35
C GLY A 248 -31.62 6.17 -37.39
N ASN A 249 -30.51 6.40 -36.68
CA ASN A 249 -29.27 5.64 -36.82
C ASN A 249 -28.97 4.64 -35.69
N ILE A 250 -29.72 4.67 -34.58
CA ILE A 250 -29.43 3.85 -33.40
C ILE A 250 -30.57 2.87 -33.12
N ARG A 251 -30.23 1.63 -32.78
CA ARG A 251 -31.13 0.57 -32.29
C ARG A 251 -30.59 -0.01 -30.96
N VAL A 252 -31.47 -0.60 -30.16
CA VAL A 252 -31.06 -1.37 -28.97
C VAL A 252 -30.22 -2.57 -29.41
N GLY A 253 -29.10 -2.80 -28.73
CA GLY A 253 -28.09 -3.79 -29.07
C GLY A 253 -26.93 -3.23 -29.92
N ASP A 254 -27.07 -2.05 -30.51
CA ASP A 254 -25.99 -1.44 -31.28
C ASP A 254 -24.80 -1.09 -30.39
N ARG A 255 -23.59 -1.28 -30.91
CA ARG A 255 -22.37 -0.72 -30.33
C ARG A 255 -22.12 0.67 -30.91
N LEU A 256 -22.14 1.69 -30.06
CA LEU A 256 -21.72 3.04 -30.44
C LEU A 256 -20.27 3.25 -30.04
N ARG A 257 -19.53 3.99 -30.87
CA ARG A 257 -18.15 4.40 -30.59
C ARG A 257 -18.11 5.92 -30.52
N MET A 258 -17.49 6.47 -29.50
CA MET A 258 -17.52 7.90 -29.18
C MET A 258 -16.11 8.38 -28.91
N ARG A 259 -15.68 9.44 -29.59
CA ARG A 259 -14.40 10.09 -29.37
C ARG A 259 -14.63 11.48 -28.81
N PHE A 260 -14.05 11.77 -27.65
CA PHE A 260 -14.03 13.09 -27.05
C PHE A 260 -12.81 13.87 -27.56
N ALA A 261 -12.80 15.20 -27.48
CA ALA A 261 -11.69 15.98 -27.99
C ALA A 261 -11.44 17.27 -27.18
N SER A 262 -10.18 17.68 -27.15
CA SER A 262 -9.72 18.98 -26.65
C SER A 262 -8.73 19.60 -27.64
N ASN A 263 -8.26 20.81 -27.36
CA ASN A 263 -7.21 21.45 -28.15
C ASN A 263 -5.77 21.06 -27.73
N THR A 264 -5.62 20.14 -26.78
CA THR A 264 -4.35 19.73 -26.17
C THR A 264 -4.34 18.22 -25.98
N GLY A 265 -3.25 17.57 -26.37
CA GLY A 265 -3.07 16.12 -26.24
C GLY A 265 -2.69 15.70 -24.81
N GLU A 266 -2.16 16.62 -24.02
CA GLU A 266 -1.76 16.41 -22.62
C GLU A 266 -2.94 15.95 -21.76
N TYR A 267 -4.15 16.43 -22.08
CA TYR A 267 -5.37 16.01 -21.38
C TYR A 267 -5.72 14.53 -21.62
N ASN A 268 -5.27 13.95 -22.74
CA ASN A 268 -5.44 12.52 -23.02
C ASN A 268 -4.67 11.65 -22.01
N ASN A 269 -3.44 12.05 -21.70
CA ASN A 269 -2.50 11.28 -20.90
C ASN A 269 -2.42 11.75 -19.44
N ALA A 270 -3.27 12.68 -19.03
CA ALA A 270 -3.28 13.17 -17.66
C ALA A 270 -3.96 12.16 -16.74
N ASP A 271 -3.27 11.71 -15.70
CA ASP A 271 -3.91 10.98 -14.60
C ASP A 271 -4.66 11.95 -13.70
N MET A 272 -4.13 13.18 -13.60
CA MET A 272 -4.73 14.31 -12.94
C MET A 272 -4.64 15.55 -13.82
N ALA A 273 -5.73 16.31 -13.90
CA ALA A 273 -5.71 17.68 -14.37
C ALA A 273 -6.47 18.56 -13.39
N ILE A 274 -5.98 19.76 -13.13
CA ILE A 274 -6.68 20.74 -12.30
C ILE A 274 -6.45 22.16 -12.81
N SER A 275 -7.54 22.91 -13.00
CA SER A 275 -7.48 24.29 -13.47
C SER A 275 -7.31 25.29 -12.32
N GLY A 276 -6.43 26.26 -12.56
CA GLY A 276 -6.19 27.45 -11.77
C GLY A 276 -6.22 28.71 -12.63
N ALA A 277 -5.80 29.83 -12.06
CA ALA A 277 -5.79 31.14 -12.70
C ALA A 277 -4.49 31.86 -12.33
N GLY A 278 -3.64 32.06 -13.33
CA GLY A 278 -2.30 32.64 -13.19
C GLY A 278 -1.23 31.56 -13.22
N TRP A 279 -0.59 31.39 -14.38
CA TRP A 279 0.72 30.76 -14.49
C TRP A 279 1.74 31.74 -13.89
N ILE A 280 2.15 31.52 -12.64
CA ILE A 280 2.94 32.47 -11.85
C ILE A 280 4.38 32.52 -12.32
N VAL A 281 5.04 31.36 -12.44
CA VAL A 281 6.44 31.22 -12.86
C VAL A 281 6.48 30.33 -14.09
N LYS A 282 7.22 30.73 -15.12
CA LYS A 282 7.49 29.94 -16.32
C LYS A 282 8.97 29.99 -16.65
N ASP A 283 9.59 28.85 -16.93
CA ASP A 283 11.02 28.76 -17.22
C ASP A 283 11.92 29.46 -16.18
N GLY A 284 11.52 29.41 -14.90
CA GLY A 284 12.27 30.00 -13.78
C GLY A 284 12.17 31.52 -13.64
N VAL A 285 11.28 32.17 -14.40
CA VAL A 285 11.04 33.61 -14.35
C VAL A 285 9.56 33.95 -14.13
N ALA A 286 9.30 35.13 -13.56
CA ALA A 286 7.94 35.64 -13.39
C ALA A 286 7.22 35.78 -14.74
N ASN A 287 6.06 35.12 -14.89
CA ASN A 287 5.32 35.09 -16.16
C ASN A 287 4.29 36.24 -16.25
N THR A 288 4.79 37.48 -16.23
CA THR A 288 3.96 38.70 -16.24
C THR A 288 3.03 38.80 -17.45
N ALA A 289 3.41 38.19 -18.59
CA ALA A 289 2.57 38.11 -19.78
C ALA A 289 1.28 37.31 -19.50
N ASN A 290 1.37 36.15 -18.85
CA ASN A 290 0.18 35.39 -18.46
C ASN A 290 -0.65 36.11 -17.40
N TRP A 291 -0.03 36.79 -16.45
CA TRP A 291 -0.74 37.51 -15.37
C TRP A 291 -1.71 38.56 -15.92
N SER A 292 -1.40 39.16 -17.07
CA SER A 292 -2.26 40.14 -17.74
C SER A 292 -3.61 39.59 -18.22
N ARG A 293 -3.81 38.26 -18.19
CA ARG A 293 -5.10 37.60 -18.45
C ARG A 293 -6.06 37.70 -17.26
N GLN A 294 -5.56 38.11 -16.09
CA GLN A 294 -6.33 38.28 -14.87
C GLN A 294 -6.59 39.76 -14.59
N SER A 295 -7.60 40.07 -13.78
CA SER A 295 -7.86 41.48 -13.40
C SER A 295 -6.68 42.07 -12.59
N ASP A 296 -6.42 43.36 -12.78
CA ASP A 296 -5.33 44.07 -12.06
C ASP A 296 -5.40 43.87 -10.55
N SER A 297 -6.61 43.92 -9.98
CA SER A 297 -6.82 43.71 -8.54
C SER A 297 -6.43 42.31 -8.09
N PHE A 298 -6.69 41.29 -8.92
CA PHE A 298 -6.35 39.89 -8.63
C PHE A 298 -4.83 39.65 -8.62
N VAL A 299 -4.11 40.35 -9.50
CA VAL A 299 -2.65 40.24 -9.65
C VAL A 299 -1.92 41.03 -8.55
N THR A 300 -2.34 42.28 -8.32
CA THR A 300 -1.59 43.25 -7.48
C THR A 300 -1.97 43.21 -6.00
N SER A 301 -3.19 42.79 -5.66
CA SER A 301 -3.64 42.74 -4.26
C SER A 301 -3.07 41.53 -3.53
N ARG A 302 -2.87 41.70 -2.21
CA ARG A 302 -2.45 40.62 -1.33
C ARG A 302 -3.66 39.80 -0.88
N HIS A 303 -3.59 38.51 -1.11
CA HIS A 303 -4.59 37.55 -0.68
C HIS A 303 -3.93 36.28 -0.14
N PRO A 304 -4.67 35.46 0.62
CA PRO A 304 -4.33 34.05 0.77
C PRO A 304 -4.31 33.38 -0.60
N ARG A 305 -3.36 32.47 -0.82
CA ARG A 305 -3.09 31.83 -2.12
C ARG A 305 -2.81 30.35 -1.94
N THR A 306 -3.14 29.57 -2.96
CA THR A 306 -2.78 28.15 -3.05
C THR A 306 -2.09 27.93 -4.39
N VAL A 307 -0.95 27.25 -4.38
CA VAL A 307 -0.07 27.13 -5.54
C VAL A 307 0.43 25.69 -5.68
N LEU A 308 0.44 25.18 -6.91
CA LEU A 308 1.24 24.02 -7.29
C LEU A 308 2.46 24.49 -8.08
N ALA A 309 3.64 23.99 -7.72
CA ALA A 309 4.89 24.37 -8.36
C ALA A 309 5.87 23.19 -8.43
N TRP A 310 6.92 23.33 -9.22
CA TRP A 310 8.02 22.37 -9.23
C TRP A 310 9.35 22.98 -9.66
N ASN A 311 10.43 22.30 -9.27
CA ASN A 311 11.77 22.52 -9.80
C ASN A 311 12.34 21.19 -10.34
N ASN A 312 13.65 21.10 -10.57
CA ASN A 312 14.28 19.89 -11.12
C ASN A 312 14.24 18.70 -10.17
N THR A 313 14.15 18.91 -8.86
CA THR A 313 14.28 17.87 -7.83
C THR A 313 13.02 17.66 -7.00
N HIS A 314 12.14 18.67 -6.89
CA HIS A 314 10.95 18.65 -6.03
C HIS A 314 9.67 19.16 -6.72
N TYR A 315 8.54 18.59 -6.32
CA TYR A 315 7.22 19.21 -6.44
C TYR A 315 6.90 19.98 -5.15
N PHE A 316 6.03 20.99 -5.25
CA PHE A 316 5.61 21.81 -4.14
C PHE A 316 4.09 22.00 -4.13
N MET A 317 3.49 21.76 -2.96
CA MET A 317 2.19 22.34 -2.61
C MET A 317 2.45 23.52 -1.68
N MET A 318 1.99 24.72 -2.03
CA MET A 318 2.21 25.92 -1.26
C MET A 318 0.88 26.58 -0.91
N VAL A 319 0.72 26.96 0.36
CA VAL A 319 -0.40 27.77 0.85
C VAL A 319 0.13 29.01 1.56
N VAL A 320 -0.41 30.16 1.20
CA VAL A 320 -0.13 31.46 1.82
C VAL A 320 -1.34 31.87 2.62
N ASP A 321 -1.18 32.14 3.92
CA ASP A 321 -2.24 32.75 4.72
C ASP A 321 -2.40 34.23 4.38
N GLY A 322 -3.56 34.82 4.62
CA GLY A 322 -3.82 36.23 4.30
C GLY A 322 -5.07 36.79 4.98
N ARG A 323 -5.27 38.11 4.84
CA ARG A 323 -6.41 38.86 5.41
C ARG A 323 -6.46 38.88 6.95
N THR A 324 -5.37 38.55 7.61
CA THR A 324 -5.23 38.66 9.07
C THR A 324 -4.05 39.57 9.42
N THR A 325 -3.92 39.93 10.70
CA THR A 325 -2.74 40.67 11.20
C THR A 325 -1.49 39.81 11.19
N ASP A 326 -1.63 38.50 11.33
CA ASP A 326 -0.53 37.55 11.44
C ASP A 326 -0.01 37.10 10.07
N SER A 327 -0.84 37.22 9.03
CA SER A 327 -0.41 37.08 7.64
C SER A 327 -1.25 37.97 6.73
N ILE A 328 -0.60 38.88 6.00
CA ILE A 328 -1.31 39.81 5.12
C ILE A 328 -1.54 39.27 3.70
N GLY A 329 -0.97 38.10 3.37
CA GLY A 329 -1.04 37.49 2.05
C GLY A 329 0.02 37.96 1.05
N MET A 330 -0.08 37.47 -0.18
CA MET A 330 0.84 37.77 -1.29
C MET A 330 0.12 38.20 -2.57
N SER A 331 0.74 39.14 -3.28
CA SER A 331 0.44 39.42 -4.69
C SER A 331 1.15 38.41 -5.60
N PHE A 332 0.86 38.42 -6.91
CA PHE A 332 1.50 37.52 -7.87
C PHE A 332 3.02 37.73 -7.94
N GLN A 333 3.47 38.99 -7.94
CA GLN A 333 4.91 39.29 -7.90
C GLN A 333 5.58 38.72 -6.66
N GLN A 334 4.97 38.89 -5.48
CA GLN A 334 5.53 38.39 -4.23
C GLN A 334 5.57 36.85 -4.18
N MET A 335 4.57 36.18 -4.76
CA MET A 335 4.62 34.72 -4.93
C MET A 335 5.76 34.30 -5.87
N ALA A 336 5.91 34.96 -7.02
CA ALA A 336 6.98 34.64 -7.97
C ALA A 336 8.37 34.83 -7.33
N ASP A 337 8.58 35.94 -6.61
CA ASP A 337 9.84 36.21 -5.91
C ASP A 337 10.17 35.12 -4.87
N PHE A 338 9.18 34.64 -4.10
CA PHE A 338 9.36 33.55 -3.14
C PHE A 338 9.62 32.20 -3.83
N LEU A 339 8.80 31.85 -4.81
CA LEU A 339 8.90 30.58 -5.55
C LEU A 339 10.27 30.45 -6.23
N ILE A 340 10.76 31.52 -6.85
CA ILE A 340 12.05 31.54 -7.55
C ILE A 340 13.19 31.67 -6.53
N GLY A 341 13.15 32.68 -5.66
CA GLY A 341 14.26 33.04 -4.78
C GLY A 341 14.46 32.09 -3.60
N THR A 342 13.40 31.46 -3.10
CA THR A 342 13.46 30.57 -1.93
C THR A 342 13.38 29.10 -2.31
N LEU A 343 12.48 28.73 -3.25
CA LEU A 343 12.26 27.32 -3.62
C LEU A 343 12.93 26.92 -4.95
N GLY A 344 13.49 27.87 -5.70
CA GLY A 344 14.13 27.60 -6.99
C GLY A 344 13.16 27.04 -8.03
N CYS A 345 11.87 27.40 -7.96
CA CYS A 345 10.83 26.87 -8.85
C CYS A 345 11.06 27.28 -10.30
N MET A 346 10.87 26.32 -11.20
CA MET A 346 10.89 26.53 -12.65
C MET A 346 9.50 26.90 -13.17
N GLU A 347 8.47 26.32 -12.57
CA GLU A 347 7.09 26.41 -13.03
C GLU A 347 6.16 26.48 -11.84
N ALA A 348 5.11 27.30 -11.92
CA ALA A 348 4.11 27.43 -10.86
C ALA A 348 2.77 27.94 -11.38
N VAL A 349 1.67 27.38 -10.88
CA VAL A 349 0.30 27.82 -11.18
C VAL A 349 -0.48 28.07 -9.91
N ASN A 350 -1.21 29.19 -9.87
CA ASN A 350 -2.08 29.57 -8.77
C ASN A 350 -3.46 28.91 -8.91
N LEU A 351 -3.93 28.26 -7.85
CA LEU A 351 -5.27 27.66 -7.73
C LEU A 351 -6.25 28.64 -7.07
N ASP A 352 -7.42 28.14 -6.64
CA ASP A 352 -8.36 28.97 -5.87
C ASP A 352 -7.72 29.41 -4.53
N GLY A 353 -8.02 30.64 -4.11
CA GLY A 353 -7.38 31.30 -2.98
C GLY A 353 -8.37 31.87 -1.98
N GLY A 354 -7.94 32.90 -1.24
CA GLY A 354 -8.81 33.57 -0.28
C GLY A 354 -9.26 32.64 0.85
N GLY A 355 -10.56 32.58 1.14
CA GLY A 355 -11.09 31.69 2.18
C GLY A 355 -10.98 30.20 1.86
N SER A 356 -10.74 29.85 0.60
CA SER A 356 -10.53 28.47 0.17
C SER A 356 -9.15 27.93 0.55
N SER A 357 -8.14 28.82 0.69
CA SER A 357 -6.75 28.44 0.94
C SER A 357 -6.58 27.63 2.22
N THR A 358 -6.32 26.35 2.05
CA THR A 358 -6.18 25.39 3.14
C THR A 358 -5.08 24.38 2.80
N MET A 359 -4.19 24.11 3.76
CA MET A 359 -3.23 23.02 3.74
C MET A 359 -3.55 22.05 4.88
N TRP A 360 -3.73 20.79 4.53
CA TRP A 360 -3.88 19.67 5.45
C TRP A 360 -2.67 18.75 5.28
N VAL A 361 -2.07 18.31 6.39
CA VAL A 361 -0.89 17.44 6.40
C VAL A 361 -0.99 16.52 7.60
N ASP A 362 -1.01 15.20 7.35
CA ASP A 362 -1.01 14.17 8.40
C ASP A 362 -2.09 14.42 9.46
N GLY A 363 -3.35 14.27 9.05
CA GLY A 363 -4.52 14.40 9.94
C GLY A 363 -4.94 15.83 10.29
N THR A 364 -4.09 16.84 10.05
CA THR A 364 -4.28 18.17 10.63
C THR A 364 -4.19 19.30 9.62
N VAL A 365 -5.07 20.30 9.76
CA VAL A 365 -4.98 21.57 9.02
C VAL A 365 -3.81 22.37 9.61
N ARG A 366 -2.85 22.76 8.76
CA ARG A 366 -1.59 23.40 9.19
C ARG A 366 -1.63 24.93 9.14
N ASN A 367 -2.43 25.50 8.23
CA ASN A 367 -2.54 26.95 8.06
C ASN A 367 -3.75 27.53 8.79
N HIS A 368 -3.93 28.86 8.73
CA HIS A 368 -5.09 29.55 9.29
C HIS A 368 -6.05 30.04 8.18
N PRO A 369 -7.13 29.30 7.89
CA PRO A 369 -8.12 29.71 6.91
C PRO A 369 -8.69 31.11 7.16
N SER A 370 -8.68 31.95 6.13
CA SER A 370 -8.97 33.39 6.28
C SER A 370 -10.44 33.74 6.58
N ASP A 371 -11.37 32.78 6.48
CA ASP A 371 -12.77 32.96 6.88
C ASP A 371 -12.99 32.66 8.40
N GLY A 372 -11.91 32.44 9.16
CA GLY A 372 -11.94 32.02 10.56
C GLY A 372 -12.21 30.52 10.75
N SER A 373 -12.64 29.83 9.69
CA SER A 373 -12.73 28.38 9.61
C SER A 373 -12.52 27.93 8.17
N GLU A 374 -12.25 26.64 7.98
CA GLU A 374 -12.07 26.05 6.66
C GLU A 374 -13.35 26.14 5.81
N ARG A 375 -13.22 26.74 4.62
CA ARG A 375 -14.30 26.86 3.64
C ARG A 375 -14.53 25.53 2.91
N SER A 376 -15.80 25.20 2.65
CA SER A 376 -16.13 24.07 1.78
C SER A 376 -15.84 24.42 0.31
N VAL A 377 -15.06 23.56 -0.36
CA VAL A 377 -14.61 23.69 -1.74
C VAL A 377 -15.17 22.56 -2.62
N GLY A 378 -15.11 22.73 -3.94
CA GLY A 378 -15.63 21.75 -4.91
C GLY A 378 -14.70 20.56 -5.15
N ASN A 379 -13.38 20.76 -5.02
CA ASN A 379 -12.37 19.71 -5.10
C ASN A 379 -11.09 20.09 -4.34
N ALA A 380 -10.21 19.12 -4.15
CA ALA A 380 -8.89 19.29 -3.52
C ALA A 380 -7.81 18.58 -4.34
N VAL A 381 -6.55 19.01 -4.17
CA VAL A 381 -5.37 18.29 -4.64
C VAL A 381 -4.82 17.49 -3.47
N LEU A 382 -4.68 16.18 -3.65
CA LEU A 382 -4.17 15.26 -2.64
C LEU A 382 -2.79 14.76 -3.05
N LEU A 383 -1.86 14.68 -2.10
CA LEU A 383 -0.63 13.89 -2.19
C LEU A 383 -0.90 12.54 -1.54
N VAL A 384 -0.74 11.49 -2.32
CA VAL A 384 -1.15 10.13 -1.97
C VAL A 384 0.06 9.22 -2.12
N ARG A 385 0.31 8.33 -1.15
CA ARG A 385 1.31 7.27 -1.29
C ARG A 385 0.61 6.01 -1.79
N GLU A 386 0.90 5.60 -3.01
CA GLU A 386 0.33 4.38 -3.60
C GLU A 386 1.47 3.40 -3.88
N ASP A 387 1.37 2.18 -3.34
CA ASP A 387 2.20 1.07 -3.80
C ASP A 387 1.70 0.64 -5.17
N THR A 388 2.48 0.98 -6.18
CA THR A 388 2.15 0.79 -7.59
C THR A 388 3.00 -0.30 -8.22
N ALA A 389 3.87 -0.96 -7.44
CA ALA A 389 4.69 -2.06 -7.94
C ALA A 389 3.80 -3.10 -8.61
N THR A 390 4.11 -3.44 -9.85
CA THR A 390 3.30 -4.40 -10.58
C THR A 390 3.43 -5.76 -9.91
N ALA A 391 2.30 -6.35 -9.53
CA ALA A 391 2.27 -7.75 -9.14
C ALA A 391 2.63 -8.62 -10.36
N LEU A 392 3.83 -9.20 -10.34
CA LEU A 392 4.30 -10.15 -11.34
C LEU A 392 4.01 -11.59 -10.86
N PRO A 393 3.64 -12.51 -11.76
CA PRO A 393 3.55 -12.34 -13.20
C PRO A 393 2.27 -11.63 -13.65
N PHE A 394 2.40 -10.75 -14.63
CA PHE A 394 1.29 -10.26 -15.43
C PHE A 394 1.23 -11.06 -16.73
N LEU A 395 0.11 -11.73 -17.00
CA LEU A 395 -0.07 -12.59 -18.17
C LEU A 395 -1.35 -12.19 -18.88
N ASP A 396 -1.27 -11.84 -20.16
CA ASP A 396 -2.43 -11.50 -20.97
C ASP A 396 -2.28 -12.08 -22.39
N PRO A 397 -2.96 -13.18 -22.71
CA PRO A 397 -3.02 -13.73 -24.05
C PRO A 397 -4.02 -12.97 -24.95
N PHE A 398 -4.45 -11.76 -24.57
CA PHE A 398 -5.40 -10.92 -25.30
C PHE A 398 -6.64 -11.66 -25.79
N GLY A 399 -7.29 -12.40 -24.88
CA GLY A 399 -8.36 -13.32 -25.25
C GLY A 399 -9.62 -12.66 -25.81
N PRO A 400 -10.61 -13.46 -26.27
CA PRO A 400 -11.80 -12.98 -26.98
C PRO A 400 -12.71 -12.09 -26.13
N ALA A 401 -12.52 -12.04 -24.82
CA ALA A 401 -13.26 -11.21 -23.88
C ALA A 401 -12.70 -9.78 -23.73
N ASP A 402 -11.71 -9.39 -24.55
CA ASP A 402 -10.85 -8.18 -24.45
C ASP A 402 -9.63 -8.41 -23.53
N ARG A 403 -8.77 -7.40 -23.43
CA ARG A 403 -7.54 -7.40 -22.64
C ARG A 403 -7.85 -7.45 -21.14
N GLN A 404 -6.91 -7.96 -20.34
CA GLN A 404 -7.01 -7.86 -18.88
C GLN A 404 -7.03 -6.40 -18.41
N ILE A 405 -7.73 -6.16 -17.29
CA ILE A 405 -7.78 -4.84 -16.65
C ILE A 405 -6.36 -4.39 -16.28
N GLY A 406 -6.01 -3.15 -16.62
CA GLY A 406 -4.74 -2.51 -16.25
C GLY A 406 -3.86 -2.11 -17.44
N TRP A 407 -4.25 -2.42 -18.67
CA TRP A 407 -3.63 -1.79 -19.84
C TRP A 407 -4.06 -0.32 -19.97
N ASP A 408 -3.11 0.55 -20.23
CA ASP A 408 -3.33 1.94 -20.61
C ASP A 408 -2.86 2.13 -22.05
N ASP A 409 -3.82 2.36 -22.95
CA ASP A 409 -3.54 2.90 -24.27
C ASP A 409 -2.90 4.30 -24.13
N LYS A 410 -2.08 4.81 -25.04
CA LYS A 410 -1.54 6.18 -24.89
C LYS A 410 -2.23 7.21 -25.77
N PHE A 411 -2.70 6.85 -26.97
CA PHE A 411 -3.28 7.86 -27.89
C PHE A 411 -4.70 7.52 -28.35
N THR A 412 -4.96 6.27 -28.73
CA THR A 412 -6.19 5.76 -29.34
C THR A 412 -6.63 4.48 -28.63
N TYR A 413 -7.81 3.95 -28.93
CA TYR A 413 -8.24 2.66 -28.39
C TYR A 413 -7.72 1.53 -29.27
N ASN A 414 -6.94 0.60 -28.69
CA ASN A 414 -6.38 -0.53 -29.40
C ASN A 414 -7.23 -1.79 -29.17
N PRO A 415 -8.00 -2.24 -30.17
CA PRO A 415 -8.94 -3.34 -29.99
C PRO A 415 -8.25 -4.70 -29.96
N VAL A 416 -8.89 -5.64 -29.27
CA VAL A 416 -8.68 -7.08 -29.50
C VAL A 416 -9.53 -7.53 -30.68
N THR A 417 -8.92 -8.22 -31.64
CA THR A 417 -9.58 -8.63 -32.89
C THR A 417 -9.26 -10.08 -33.23
N ALA A 418 -10.19 -10.76 -33.89
CA ALA A 418 -9.94 -12.09 -34.45
C ALA A 418 -8.88 -12.00 -35.56
N PHE A 419 -7.92 -12.93 -35.55
CA PHE A 419 -6.78 -12.92 -36.45
C PHE A 419 -6.35 -14.32 -36.87
N SER A 420 -5.92 -14.44 -38.12
CA SER A 420 -5.37 -15.67 -38.69
C SER A 420 -4.12 -15.33 -39.52
N PRO A 421 -3.01 -16.08 -39.39
CA PRO A 421 -2.87 -17.31 -38.62
C PRO A 421 -2.77 -17.09 -37.10
N THR A 422 -3.25 -18.06 -36.31
CA THR A 422 -3.19 -18.04 -34.84
C THR A 422 -1.75 -18.06 -34.33
N ALA A 423 -1.47 -17.32 -33.25
CA ALA A 423 -0.17 -17.35 -32.59
C ALA A 423 0.12 -18.73 -31.96
N PRO A 424 1.38 -19.12 -31.77
CA PRO A 424 1.71 -20.37 -31.10
C PRO A 424 1.14 -20.45 -29.67
N GLY A 425 0.11 -21.29 -29.48
CA GLY A 425 -0.60 -21.42 -28.20
C GLY A 425 -1.67 -20.35 -27.95
N GLY A 426 -1.89 -19.44 -28.90
CA GLY A 426 -2.94 -18.42 -28.84
C GLY A 426 -4.32 -18.97 -29.22
N ASP A 427 -5.34 -18.14 -29.05
CA ASP A 427 -6.76 -18.50 -29.23
C ASP A 427 -7.37 -17.98 -30.54
N GLY A 428 -6.57 -17.35 -31.38
CA GLY A 428 -7.00 -16.76 -32.65
C GLY A 428 -7.45 -15.30 -32.51
N THR A 429 -7.12 -14.65 -31.40
CA THR A 429 -7.29 -13.20 -31.22
C THR A 429 -5.96 -12.51 -30.97
N VAL A 430 -5.89 -11.22 -31.30
CA VAL A 430 -4.70 -10.38 -31.12
C VAL A 430 -5.11 -8.99 -30.69
N VAL A 431 -4.28 -8.32 -29.89
CA VAL A 431 -4.38 -6.87 -29.77
C VAL A 431 -3.78 -6.21 -31.01
N VAL A 432 -4.49 -5.23 -31.56
CA VAL A 432 -4.03 -4.42 -32.68
C VAL A 432 -3.61 -3.05 -32.19
N VAL A 433 -2.30 -2.81 -32.08
CA VAL A 433 -1.76 -1.51 -31.64
C VAL A 433 -1.49 -0.62 -32.85
N SER A 434 -2.26 0.44 -33.03
CA SER A 434 -2.08 1.41 -34.13
C SER A 434 -2.86 2.70 -33.93
N ASP A 435 -2.41 3.79 -34.57
CA ASP A 435 -3.21 5.00 -34.75
C ASP A 435 -3.73 5.07 -36.20
N PRO A 436 -5.04 4.92 -36.46
CA PRO A 436 -5.61 5.05 -37.81
C PRO A 436 -5.39 6.43 -38.46
N ALA A 437 -5.10 7.46 -37.65
CA ALA A 437 -4.75 8.80 -38.11
C ALA A 437 -3.24 8.96 -38.44
N GLY A 438 -2.45 7.89 -38.30
CA GLY A 438 -1.01 7.89 -38.55
C GLY A 438 -0.18 8.29 -37.34
N GLY A 439 1.12 7.99 -37.39
CA GLY A 439 2.07 8.25 -36.31
C GLY A 439 2.30 7.06 -35.37
N VAL A 440 2.23 7.31 -34.06
CA VAL A 440 2.70 6.39 -33.01
C VAL A 440 1.57 5.97 -32.10
N GLU A 441 1.58 4.70 -31.71
CA GLU A 441 0.69 4.18 -30.68
C GLU A 441 1.40 3.21 -29.75
N THR A 442 1.00 3.17 -28.49
CA THR A 442 1.47 2.19 -27.53
C THR A 442 0.37 1.80 -26.56
N ILE A 443 0.38 0.53 -26.16
CA ILE A 443 -0.27 0.11 -24.93
C ILE A 443 0.81 -0.19 -23.91
N ARG A 444 0.58 0.22 -22.66
CA ARG A 444 1.50 -0.06 -21.56
C ARG A 444 0.78 -0.63 -20.35
N ARG A 445 1.59 -1.24 -19.50
CA ARG A 445 1.29 -1.58 -18.12
C ARG A 445 2.58 -1.38 -17.32
N GLY A 446 2.51 -1.51 -16.01
CA GLY A 446 3.66 -1.33 -15.14
C GLY A 446 3.46 -0.15 -14.21
N ASP A 447 4.52 0.14 -13.48
CA ASP A 447 4.77 1.42 -12.83
C ASP A 447 6.18 1.94 -13.17
N LEU A 448 6.40 3.23 -12.95
CA LEU A 448 7.72 3.86 -13.09
C LEU A 448 8.78 3.24 -12.15
N ALA A 449 8.36 2.67 -11.02
CA ALA A 449 9.21 2.00 -10.04
C ALA A 449 9.67 0.60 -10.46
N ASP A 450 8.97 -0.06 -11.40
CA ASP A 450 9.26 -1.45 -11.76
C ASP A 450 10.67 -1.56 -12.33
N ALA A 451 11.57 -2.24 -11.62
CA ALA A 451 12.98 -2.28 -11.94
C ALA A 451 13.38 -3.58 -12.63
N ASP A 452 13.11 -4.73 -12.01
CA ASP A 452 13.59 -6.03 -12.47
C ASP A 452 12.44 -6.92 -12.93
N TYR A 453 12.35 -7.12 -14.24
CA TYR A 453 11.34 -7.95 -14.87
C TYR A 453 11.80 -8.39 -16.27
N ALA A 454 11.15 -9.44 -16.79
CA ALA A 454 11.22 -9.82 -18.18
C ALA A 454 9.88 -9.53 -18.84
N VAL A 455 9.90 -8.96 -20.05
CA VAL A 455 8.70 -8.80 -20.88
C VAL A 455 8.82 -9.64 -22.12
N GLN A 456 7.71 -10.25 -22.53
CA GLN A 456 7.63 -11.11 -23.69
C GLN A 456 6.28 -10.96 -24.37
N ALA A 457 6.27 -11.08 -25.70
CA ALA A 457 5.05 -11.23 -26.47
C ALA A 457 5.34 -12.00 -27.77
N ASP A 458 4.32 -12.67 -28.30
CA ASP A 458 4.35 -13.14 -29.68
C ASP A 458 3.93 -11.99 -30.58
N ILE A 459 4.80 -11.62 -31.52
CA ILE A 459 4.59 -10.54 -32.48
C ILE A 459 4.48 -11.15 -33.88
N TYR A 460 3.42 -10.82 -34.60
CA TYR A 460 3.29 -11.23 -35.99
C TYR A 460 4.12 -10.30 -36.88
N CYS A 461 5.37 -10.71 -37.13
CA CYS A 461 6.30 -10.00 -38.00
C CYS A 461 5.89 -10.20 -39.46
N GLU A 462 5.13 -9.26 -40.01
CA GLU A 462 4.68 -9.30 -41.39
C GLU A 462 5.65 -8.55 -42.31
N TYR A 463 6.31 -9.30 -43.19
CA TYR A 463 7.19 -8.74 -44.20
C TYR A 463 6.38 -8.19 -45.39
N ARG A 464 6.47 -6.88 -45.60
CA ARG A 464 5.67 -6.10 -46.55
C ARG A 464 6.56 -5.31 -47.51
N SER A 465 7.34 -6.03 -48.31
CA SER A 465 8.19 -5.42 -49.35
C SER A 465 7.37 -4.74 -50.45
N ASP A 466 6.12 -5.15 -50.63
CA ASP A 466 5.16 -4.61 -51.61
C ASP A 466 4.81 -3.13 -51.39
N VAL A 467 4.76 -2.67 -50.14
CA VAL A 467 4.48 -1.26 -49.80
C VAL A 467 5.73 -0.47 -49.39
N SER A 468 6.93 -1.06 -49.51
CA SER A 468 8.19 -0.44 -49.07
C SER A 468 8.50 0.90 -49.75
N ALA A 469 8.06 1.08 -50.99
CA ALA A 469 8.20 2.34 -51.72
C ALA A 469 7.33 3.47 -51.13
N ASN A 470 6.26 3.12 -50.41
CA ASN A 470 5.36 4.06 -49.75
C ASN A 470 5.83 4.41 -48.32
N GLY A 471 6.59 3.52 -47.69
CA GLY A 471 7.05 3.63 -46.31
C GLY A 471 7.09 2.28 -45.61
N TYR A 472 6.97 2.28 -44.28
CA TYR A 472 6.98 1.07 -43.46
C TYR A 472 6.36 1.31 -42.08
N GLU A 473 6.13 0.23 -41.34
CA GLU A 473 5.74 0.29 -39.92
C GLU A 473 6.82 -0.39 -39.09
N ARG A 474 7.05 0.15 -37.91
CA ARG A 474 7.91 -0.38 -36.86
C ARG A 474 7.06 -0.75 -35.66
N TYR A 475 7.17 -1.98 -35.19
CA TYR A 475 6.40 -2.43 -34.03
C TYR A 475 7.13 -3.49 -33.22
N GLY A 476 6.73 -3.66 -31.96
CA GLY A 476 7.31 -4.66 -31.07
C GLY A 476 7.01 -4.37 -29.60
N ILE A 477 7.92 -4.76 -28.72
CA ILE A 477 7.78 -4.61 -27.27
C ILE A 477 8.81 -3.64 -26.69
N PHE A 478 8.48 -3.05 -25.55
CA PHE A 478 9.39 -2.19 -24.78
C PHE A 478 9.37 -2.50 -23.29
N ALA A 479 10.46 -2.13 -22.62
CA ALA A 479 10.70 -2.27 -21.20
C ALA A 479 11.39 -1.01 -20.65
N ARG A 480 11.23 -0.79 -19.34
CA ARG A 480 11.71 0.36 -18.55
C ARG A 480 11.41 1.69 -19.23
N ASP A 481 10.20 1.82 -19.76
CA ASP A 481 9.71 3.05 -20.35
C ASP A 481 9.41 4.06 -19.24
N ASN A 482 10.11 5.20 -19.25
CA ASN A 482 9.82 6.33 -18.37
C ASN A 482 9.22 7.52 -19.13
N GLY A 483 8.79 7.29 -20.37
CA GLY A 483 8.17 8.29 -21.21
C GLY A 483 6.88 7.80 -21.86
N ILE A 484 6.78 8.03 -23.15
CA ILE A 484 5.60 7.72 -23.95
C ILE A 484 5.72 6.42 -24.73
N GLY A 485 6.74 5.58 -24.49
CA GLY A 485 6.90 4.27 -25.12
C GLY A 485 7.04 4.29 -26.64
N GLY A 486 7.09 5.49 -27.24
CA GLY A 486 7.05 5.68 -28.68
C GLY A 486 8.41 5.50 -29.32
N PHE A 487 8.46 4.65 -30.34
CA PHE A 487 9.64 4.48 -31.18
C PHE A 487 9.78 5.74 -32.04
N GLY A 488 10.91 6.45 -32.07
CA GLY A 488 11.10 7.54 -33.04
C GLY A 488 10.41 8.88 -32.75
N LEU A 489 9.73 9.09 -31.62
CA LEU A 489 9.10 10.38 -31.29
C LEU A 489 10.15 11.42 -30.86
N THR A 490 10.25 12.52 -31.59
CA THR A 490 11.12 13.65 -31.25
C THR A 490 10.44 14.61 -30.25
N THR A 491 11.22 15.50 -29.64
CA THR A 491 10.77 16.46 -28.61
C THR A 491 9.74 17.49 -29.09
N SER A 492 9.41 17.52 -30.38
CA SER A 492 8.40 18.42 -30.96
C SER A 492 6.96 17.88 -30.88
N SER A 493 6.76 16.65 -30.41
CA SER A 493 5.41 16.11 -30.19
C SER A 493 4.78 16.71 -28.93
N SER A 494 3.46 16.95 -28.94
CA SER A 494 2.68 17.41 -27.78
C SER A 494 2.74 16.46 -26.58
N TYR A 495 3.28 15.25 -26.79
CA TYR A 495 3.31 14.17 -25.82
C TYR A 495 4.71 13.95 -25.23
N GLY A 496 5.74 14.64 -25.73
CA GLY A 496 7.14 14.47 -25.34
C GLY A 496 7.89 13.46 -26.21
N ALA A 497 9.08 13.03 -25.77
CA ALA A 497 9.91 12.07 -26.49
C ALA A 497 10.13 10.82 -25.63
N GLY A 498 10.02 9.63 -26.23
CA GLY A 498 10.02 8.34 -25.53
C GLY A 498 11.42 7.86 -25.14
N ASN A 499 11.52 7.20 -23.99
CA ASN A 499 12.74 6.67 -23.40
C ASN A 499 12.46 5.25 -22.90
N CYS A 500 13.06 4.24 -23.53
CA CYS A 500 12.83 2.84 -23.17
C CYS A 500 13.92 1.94 -23.74
N TYR A 501 14.01 0.71 -23.25
CA TYR A 501 14.60 -0.40 -23.99
C TYR A 501 13.53 -1.02 -24.89
N ALA A 502 13.87 -1.36 -26.12
CA ALA A 502 12.89 -1.87 -27.07
C ALA A 502 13.48 -2.94 -27.99
N MET A 503 12.59 -3.83 -28.42
CA MET A 503 12.83 -4.82 -29.45
C MET A 503 11.75 -4.68 -30.51
N THR A 504 12.14 -4.29 -31.72
CA THR A 504 11.21 -3.91 -32.80
C THR A 504 11.51 -4.62 -34.11
N TYR A 505 10.50 -4.66 -34.98
CA TYR A 505 10.52 -5.19 -36.33
C TYR A 505 10.08 -4.12 -37.34
N ASP A 506 10.87 -3.91 -38.40
CA ASP A 506 10.51 -3.03 -39.51
C ASP A 506 9.90 -3.83 -40.68
N SER A 507 8.69 -3.47 -41.09
CA SER A 507 7.90 -4.25 -42.06
C SER A 507 8.48 -4.27 -43.48
N ASN A 508 9.26 -3.27 -43.89
CA ASN A 508 9.76 -3.16 -45.27
C ASN A 508 10.97 -4.05 -45.57
N ASN A 509 11.86 -4.25 -44.60
CA ASN A 509 13.15 -4.92 -44.77
C ASN A 509 13.35 -6.10 -43.79
N GLY A 510 12.38 -6.33 -42.90
CA GLY A 510 12.41 -7.39 -41.91
C GLY A 510 13.42 -7.17 -40.79
N ARG A 511 13.89 -5.93 -40.59
CA ARG A 511 14.94 -5.58 -39.62
C ARG A 511 14.45 -5.84 -38.19
N ILE A 512 15.22 -6.62 -37.44
CA ILE A 512 15.09 -6.68 -35.98
C ILE A 512 16.04 -5.66 -35.37
N GLN A 513 15.51 -4.73 -34.59
CA GLN A 513 16.29 -3.76 -33.82
C GLN A 513 16.16 -4.06 -32.34
N VAL A 514 17.29 -4.04 -31.64
CA VAL A 514 17.34 -4.17 -30.18
C VAL A 514 18.21 -3.06 -29.64
N GLY A 515 17.70 -2.28 -28.70
CA GLY A 515 18.37 -1.05 -28.33
C GLY A 515 17.62 -0.22 -27.33
N LYS A 516 18.22 0.91 -26.97
CA LYS A 516 17.57 1.94 -26.17
C LYS A 516 17.14 3.11 -27.05
N TYR A 517 15.93 3.59 -26.83
CA TYR A 517 15.46 4.86 -27.34
C TYR A 517 15.71 5.94 -26.28
N VAL A 518 16.30 7.07 -26.69
CA VAL A 518 16.40 8.28 -25.87
C VAL A 518 15.82 9.42 -26.69
N ASN A 519 14.71 10.00 -26.23
CA ASN A 519 13.96 11.01 -26.95
C ASN A 519 13.69 10.62 -28.41
N GLY A 520 13.21 9.39 -28.63
CA GLY A 520 12.93 8.84 -29.97
C GLY A 520 14.16 8.46 -30.79
N THR A 521 15.38 8.73 -30.33
CA THR A 521 16.61 8.34 -31.03
C THR A 521 17.05 6.95 -30.58
N LEU A 522 17.16 6.02 -31.53
CA LEU A 522 17.60 4.65 -31.27
C LEU A 522 19.12 4.56 -31.18
N THR A 523 19.62 3.96 -30.10
CA THR A 523 20.94 3.33 -30.06
C THR A 523 20.77 1.84 -30.30
N ASP A 524 21.06 1.37 -31.53
CA ASP A 524 20.92 -0.05 -31.92
C ASP A 524 22.14 -0.84 -31.43
N PHE A 525 21.94 -1.73 -30.45
CA PHE A 525 22.99 -2.57 -29.90
C PHE A 525 23.49 -3.65 -30.88
N ARG A 526 22.82 -3.80 -32.02
CA ARG A 526 23.21 -4.67 -33.13
C ARG A 526 23.54 -3.90 -34.41
N ALA A 527 23.87 -2.61 -34.32
CA ALA A 527 24.30 -1.82 -35.47
C ALA A 527 25.51 -2.44 -36.20
N GLY A 528 26.46 -3.03 -35.46
CA GLY A 528 27.64 -3.68 -36.02
C GLY A 528 27.42 -5.11 -36.55
N ASN A 529 26.33 -5.79 -36.16
CA ASN A 529 25.95 -7.09 -36.72
C ASN A 529 24.43 -7.20 -36.93
N PRO A 530 23.93 -6.55 -38.01
CA PRO A 530 22.54 -6.54 -38.35
C PRO A 530 21.85 -7.92 -38.47
N LEU A 531 20.70 -8.10 -37.82
CA LEU A 531 19.75 -9.20 -38.06
C LEU A 531 18.53 -8.75 -38.90
N THR A 532 18.14 -9.52 -39.91
CA THR A 532 16.93 -9.32 -40.74
C THR A 532 16.19 -10.65 -40.94
N LEU A 533 14.86 -10.59 -40.95
CA LEU A 533 13.95 -11.72 -41.15
C LEU A 533 12.96 -11.38 -42.29
N PRO A 534 13.32 -11.58 -43.57
CA PRO A 534 12.51 -11.17 -44.71
C PRO A 534 11.39 -12.18 -45.03
N SER A 535 10.65 -12.62 -44.01
CA SER A 535 9.56 -13.59 -44.15
C SER A 535 8.49 -13.34 -43.10
N THR A 536 7.22 -13.40 -43.50
CA THR A 536 6.09 -13.28 -42.58
C THR A 536 5.96 -14.49 -41.67
N ALA A 537 6.05 -14.28 -40.35
CA ALA A 537 5.86 -15.33 -39.34
C ALA A 537 5.57 -14.72 -37.95
N TRP A 538 4.99 -15.53 -37.08
CA TRP A 538 5.00 -15.26 -35.64
C TRP A 538 6.43 -15.35 -35.09
N ARG A 539 6.81 -14.39 -34.24
CA ARG A 539 8.10 -14.34 -33.55
C ARG A 539 7.91 -14.01 -32.09
N ARG A 540 8.59 -14.73 -31.21
CA ARG A 540 8.57 -14.45 -29.77
C ARG A 540 9.66 -13.47 -29.43
N PHE A 541 9.27 -12.26 -29.02
CA PHE A 541 10.19 -11.22 -28.57
C PHE A 541 10.26 -11.27 -27.06
N ARG A 542 11.47 -11.16 -26.48
CA ARG A 542 11.64 -11.04 -25.03
C ARG A 542 12.80 -10.09 -24.67
N ILE A 543 12.58 -9.27 -23.64
CA ILE A 543 13.58 -8.39 -23.04
C ILE A 543 13.65 -8.71 -21.54
N ASP A 544 14.82 -9.10 -21.05
CA ASP A 544 15.08 -9.25 -19.61
C ASP A 544 15.81 -8.02 -19.10
N CYS A 545 15.25 -7.37 -18.08
CA CYS A 545 15.84 -6.27 -17.35
C CYS A 545 16.22 -6.73 -15.95
N LEU A 546 17.52 -6.74 -15.62
CA LEU A 546 18.03 -7.13 -14.31
C LEU A 546 19.15 -6.21 -13.85
N GLY A 547 18.91 -5.39 -12.83
CA GLY A 547 19.87 -4.37 -12.40
C GLY A 547 20.24 -3.48 -13.58
N ASN A 548 21.52 -3.46 -13.97
CA ASN A 548 22.00 -2.76 -15.16
C ASN A 548 22.21 -3.69 -16.37
N ARG A 549 21.82 -4.96 -16.31
CA ARG A 549 22.01 -5.93 -17.41
C ARG A 549 20.71 -6.09 -18.19
N ILE A 550 20.79 -5.86 -19.51
CA ILE A 550 19.65 -5.95 -20.43
C ILE A 550 19.93 -7.03 -21.48
N ARG A 551 19.06 -8.04 -21.55
CA ARG A 551 19.20 -9.17 -22.49
C ARG A 551 18.00 -9.24 -23.42
N TYR A 552 18.26 -9.51 -24.69
CA TYR A 552 17.24 -9.58 -25.73
C TYR A 552 17.21 -10.98 -26.33
N TYR A 553 16.02 -11.54 -26.50
CA TYR A 553 15.80 -12.87 -27.01
C TYR A 553 14.79 -12.85 -28.16
N LEU A 554 15.10 -13.61 -29.21
CA LEU A 554 14.22 -13.85 -30.35
C LEU A 554 13.99 -15.35 -30.47
N ASP A 555 12.74 -15.79 -30.40
CA ASP A 555 12.37 -17.21 -30.45
C ASP A 555 13.15 -18.06 -29.43
N GLY A 556 13.38 -17.50 -28.24
CA GLY A 556 14.16 -18.10 -27.15
C GLY A 556 15.68 -18.00 -27.29
N ALA A 557 16.22 -17.63 -28.45
CA ALA A 557 17.65 -17.44 -28.64
C ALA A 557 18.10 -16.03 -28.20
N LYS A 558 19.12 -15.95 -27.33
CA LYS A 558 19.70 -14.65 -26.91
C LYS A 558 20.42 -13.99 -28.08
N ILE A 559 19.99 -12.80 -28.46
CA ILE A 559 20.54 -12.03 -29.59
C ILE A 559 21.32 -10.77 -29.15
N ALA A 560 21.16 -10.31 -27.92
CA ALA A 560 22.00 -9.26 -27.32
C ALA A 560 22.04 -9.40 -25.79
N ASP A 561 23.14 -8.97 -25.18
CA ASP A 561 23.40 -9.01 -23.74
C ASP A 561 24.32 -7.83 -23.42
N VAL A 562 23.78 -6.79 -22.81
CA VAL A 562 24.47 -5.52 -22.60
C VAL A 562 24.37 -5.08 -21.15
N THR A 563 25.34 -4.26 -20.72
CA THR A 563 25.28 -3.54 -19.45
C THR A 563 24.98 -2.08 -19.74
N ASP A 564 23.86 -1.58 -19.25
CA ASP A 564 23.37 -0.22 -19.44
C ASP A 564 22.53 0.23 -18.23
N ASP A 565 22.88 1.38 -17.64
CA ASP A 565 22.26 1.96 -16.45
C ASP A 565 21.39 3.18 -16.75
N THR A 566 21.16 3.49 -18.04
CA THR A 566 20.42 4.69 -18.45
C THR A 566 18.98 4.67 -17.93
N PHE A 567 18.35 3.49 -17.97
CA PHE A 567 17.00 3.27 -17.45
C PHE A 567 17.01 2.13 -16.44
N THR A 568 16.80 2.46 -15.16
CA THR A 568 16.82 1.51 -14.04
C THR A 568 15.46 0.91 -13.76
N SER A 569 14.39 1.59 -14.14
CA SER A 569 13.01 1.19 -13.91
C SER A 569 12.07 1.85 -14.92
N GLY A 570 10.84 1.35 -15.02
CA GLY A 570 9.79 1.96 -15.84
C GLY A 570 8.72 0.98 -16.29
N TYR A 571 7.75 1.51 -17.02
CA TYR A 571 6.65 0.76 -17.63
C TYR A 571 7.14 -0.22 -18.72
N PHE A 572 6.26 -1.12 -19.11
CA PHE A 572 6.48 -2.04 -20.22
C PHE A 572 5.24 -2.15 -21.11
N GLY A 573 5.39 -2.72 -22.31
CA GLY A 573 4.24 -2.91 -23.17
C GLY A 573 4.56 -3.18 -24.63
N VAL A 574 3.60 -2.86 -25.48
CA VAL A 574 3.63 -3.08 -26.93
C VAL A 574 3.51 -1.74 -27.63
N GLY A 575 4.38 -1.48 -28.60
CA GLY A 575 4.46 -0.21 -29.31
C GLY A 575 4.38 -0.36 -30.82
N TYR A 576 4.07 0.76 -31.47
CA TYR A 576 3.85 0.90 -32.90
C TYR A 576 4.28 2.30 -33.38
N HIS A 577 4.86 2.40 -34.57
CA HIS A 577 5.08 3.64 -35.33
C HIS A 577 5.02 3.37 -36.82
N GLU A 578 4.32 4.20 -37.59
CA GLU A 578 4.37 4.19 -39.04
C GLU A 578 5.15 5.35 -39.67
N PHE A 579 5.71 5.06 -40.84
CA PHE A 579 6.49 5.99 -41.67
C PHE A 579 5.98 5.97 -43.12
N PHE A 580 4.69 5.76 -43.32
CA PHE A 580 4.05 5.81 -44.62
C PHE A 580 3.81 7.26 -45.07
N SER A 581 3.81 7.45 -46.38
CA SER A 581 3.33 8.71 -46.98
C SER A 581 1.79 8.82 -46.98
N SER A 582 1.08 7.74 -46.68
CA SER A 582 -0.37 7.70 -46.52
C SER A 582 -0.79 6.62 -45.52
N ASN A 583 -1.74 6.95 -44.66
CA ASN A 583 -2.29 6.06 -43.63
C ASN A 583 -3.07 4.86 -44.19
N SER A 584 -3.35 4.82 -45.49
CA SER A 584 -4.09 3.73 -46.14
C SER A 584 -3.39 2.36 -46.03
N ASN A 585 -2.08 2.35 -45.75
CA ASN A 585 -1.29 1.14 -45.62
C ASN A 585 -1.13 0.66 -44.18
N ILE A 586 -1.69 1.36 -43.19
CA ILE A 586 -1.53 1.03 -41.77
C ILE A 586 -2.19 -0.32 -41.46
N ARG A 587 -1.44 -1.20 -40.76
CA ARG A 587 -1.93 -2.48 -40.24
C ARG A 587 -1.72 -2.66 -38.74
N GLY A 588 -0.81 -1.89 -38.14
CA GLY A 588 -0.55 -1.98 -36.71
C GLY A 588 0.26 -3.21 -36.26
N THR A 589 0.58 -3.22 -34.97
CA THR A 589 1.16 -4.37 -34.28
C THR A 589 0.07 -5.41 -34.05
N ARG A 590 0.31 -6.67 -34.39
CA ARG A 590 -0.55 -7.78 -33.96
C ARG A 590 0.24 -8.59 -32.95
N ALA A 591 -0.17 -8.48 -31.69
CA ALA A 591 0.50 -9.11 -30.57
C ALA A 591 -0.45 -10.07 -29.85
N ASP A 592 0.12 -11.15 -29.34
CA ASP A 592 -0.52 -12.21 -28.56
C ASP A 592 0.43 -12.68 -27.43
N ASN A 593 -0.09 -13.43 -26.45
CA ASN A 593 0.66 -14.07 -25.38
C ASN A 593 1.61 -13.09 -24.65
N PHE A 594 1.12 -11.89 -24.31
CA PHE A 594 1.93 -10.93 -23.58
C PHE A 594 2.16 -11.43 -22.15
N SER A 595 3.40 -11.32 -21.67
CA SER A 595 3.74 -11.59 -20.29
C SER A 595 4.79 -10.62 -19.79
N ALA A 596 4.60 -10.09 -18.59
CA ALA A 596 5.67 -9.55 -17.78
C ALA A 596 5.86 -10.45 -16.55
N THR A 597 7.06 -10.96 -16.34
CA THR A 597 7.37 -11.86 -15.23
C THR A 597 8.58 -11.36 -14.48
N LEU A 598 8.86 -11.92 -13.30
CA LEU A 598 10.22 -11.82 -12.78
C LEU A 598 11.19 -12.39 -13.84
N PRO A 599 12.39 -11.81 -14.01
CA PRO A 599 13.34 -12.36 -14.96
C PRO A 599 13.71 -13.78 -14.55
N ASP A 600 14.20 -14.59 -15.50
CA ASP A 600 14.79 -15.90 -15.17
C ASP A 600 16.03 -15.63 -14.29
N MET A 601 15.82 -15.69 -12.99
CA MET A 601 16.77 -15.33 -11.94
C MET A 601 17.10 -16.56 -11.14
N PRO A 602 18.39 -16.81 -10.81
CA PRO A 602 18.70 -17.64 -9.65
C PRO A 602 17.86 -17.14 -8.47
N PRO A 603 17.34 -18.05 -7.64
CA PRO A 603 16.41 -17.64 -6.59
C PRO A 603 17.08 -16.66 -5.64
N TYR A 604 16.31 -15.88 -4.90
CA TYR A 604 16.92 -15.05 -3.85
C TYR A 604 17.63 -15.92 -2.82
N LYS A 605 18.50 -15.33 -2.00
CA LYS A 605 19.13 -16.08 -0.92
C LYS A 605 18.07 -16.52 0.10
N PRO A 606 18.15 -17.75 0.64
CA PRO A 606 17.34 -18.16 1.79
C PRO A 606 17.57 -17.23 3.00
N THR A 607 16.51 -16.99 3.77
CA THR A 607 16.52 -16.05 4.91
C THR A 607 15.82 -16.67 6.12
N ASN A 608 15.79 -15.94 7.25
CA ASN A 608 15.09 -16.33 8.48
C ASN A 608 15.44 -17.75 8.97
N PRO A 609 16.72 -18.05 9.25
CA PRO A 609 17.10 -19.35 9.79
C PRO A 609 16.51 -19.58 11.18
N SER A 610 16.08 -20.81 11.43
CA SER A 610 15.77 -21.35 12.74
C SER A 610 16.52 -22.68 12.92
N PRO A 611 17.40 -22.82 13.93
CA PRO A 611 17.81 -21.80 14.89
C PRO A 611 18.44 -20.59 14.22
N SER A 612 18.23 -19.40 14.79
CA SER A 612 18.82 -18.17 14.29
C SER A 612 20.35 -18.24 14.33
N HIS A 613 21.02 -17.46 13.48
CA HIS A 613 22.47 -17.34 13.55
C HIS A 613 22.91 -16.88 14.94
N LEU A 614 23.89 -17.59 15.52
CA LEU A 614 24.40 -17.41 16.88
C LEU A 614 23.42 -17.81 18.00
N ALA A 615 22.35 -18.57 17.71
CA ALA A 615 21.49 -19.11 18.76
C ALA A 615 22.29 -19.97 19.72
N ALA A 616 22.18 -19.69 21.02
CA ALA A 616 22.70 -20.52 22.10
C ALA A 616 21.55 -21.31 22.72
N SER A 617 21.89 -22.36 23.47
CA SER A 617 20.92 -23.20 24.19
C SER A 617 19.84 -23.84 23.31
N VAL A 618 20.23 -24.26 22.11
CA VAL A 618 19.31 -24.92 21.17
C VAL A 618 18.98 -26.36 21.64
N PRO A 619 17.71 -26.79 21.63
CA PRO A 619 17.31 -28.15 22.02
C PRO A 619 18.01 -29.26 21.22
N LEU A 620 18.21 -30.42 21.87
CA LEU A 620 18.94 -31.58 21.32
C LEU A 620 18.26 -32.23 20.10
N ASP A 621 16.95 -32.02 19.94
CA ASP A 621 16.10 -32.58 18.88
C ASP A 621 15.71 -31.54 17.81
N THR A 622 16.40 -30.39 17.80
CA THR A 622 16.07 -29.27 16.94
C THR A 622 16.05 -29.64 15.45
N VAL A 623 14.93 -29.31 14.80
CA VAL A 623 14.79 -29.31 13.33
C VAL A 623 15.18 -27.95 12.78
N LEU A 624 16.06 -27.92 11.77
CA LEU A 624 16.45 -26.68 11.10
C LEU A 624 15.34 -26.25 10.13
N THR A 625 14.91 -25.00 10.16
CA THR A 625 13.95 -24.43 9.22
C THR A 625 14.39 -23.07 8.71
N TRP A 626 13.94 -22.68 7.51
CA TRP A 626 14.31 -21.41 6.89
C TRP A 626 13.16 -20.85 6.04
N THR A 627 13.26 -19.60 5.60
CA THR A 627 12.46 -19.10 4.47
C THR A 627 13.22 -19.35 3.17
N ALA A 628 12.60 -20.08 2.24
CA ALA A 628 13.15 -20.25 0.90
C ALA A 628 13.34 -18.89 0.22
N GLY A 629 14.41 -18.76 -0.57
CA GLY A 629 14.56 -17.59 -1.42
C GLY A 629 13.44 -17.51 -2.45
N LEU A 630 12.93 -16.29 -2.71
CA LEU A 630 11.93 -16.06 -3.73
C LEU A 630 12.38 -16.66 -5.08
N GLY A 631 11.53 -17.50 -5.67
CA GLY A 631 11.80 -18.21 -6.92
C GLY A 631 12.60 -19.52 -6.78
N ALA A 632 12.84 -20.04 -5.57
CA ALA A 632 13.53 -21.33 -5.37
C ALA A 632 12.58 -22.51 -5.58
N ASP A 633 12.98 -23.44 -6.46
CA ASP A 633 12.30 -24.73 -6.67
C ASP A 633 12.74 -25.78 -5.63
N SER A 634 13.98 -25.65 -5.12
CA SER A 634 14.55 -26.53 -4.09
C SER A 634 15.69 -25.84 -3.33
N CYS A 635 16.13 -26.44 -2.22
CA CYS A 635 17.15 -25.93 -1.33
C CYS A 635 18.24 -26.97 -1.06
N ARG A 636 19.51 -26.66 -1.30
CA ARG A 636 20.64 -27.52 -0.92
C ARG A 636 21.05 -27.24 0.51
N VAL A 637 21.06 -28.28 1.34
CA VAL A 637 21.39 -28.18 2.77
C VAL A 637 22.86 -28.51 3.01
N HIS A 638 23.55 -27.67 3.77
CA HIS A 638 24.87 -27.92 4.31
C HIS A 638 24.80 -27.88 5.84
N PHE A 639 25.34 -28.89 6.53
CA PHE A 639 25.28 -28.98 8.00
C PHE A 639 26.49 -29.76 8.56
N GLY A 640 27.09 -29.30 9.66
CA GLY A 640 28.15 -30.03 10.37
C GLY A 640 28.81 -29.20 11.48
N THR A 641 29.88 -29.72 12.08
CA THR A 641 30.62 -29.05 13.17
C THR A 641 31.75 -28.13 12.66
N THR A 642 31.92 -28.00 11.35
CA THR A 642 32.89 -27.10 10.70
C THR A 642 32.16 -26.14 9.77
N SER A 643 32.56 -24.87 9.72
CA SER A 643 31.97 -23.87 8.81
C SER A 643 32.40 -24.13 7.35
N PRO A 644 31.48 -24.16 6.36
CA PRO A 644 30.05 -23.84 6.40
C PRO A 644 29.09 -25.04 6.59
N GLY A 645 29.61 -26.20 6.98
CA GLY A 645 28.90 -27.48 7.01
C GLY A 645 29.15 -28.30 5.75
N SER A 646 29.01 -29.62 5.85
CA SER A 646 29.11 -30.53 4.70
C SER A 646 27.75 -30.66 4.02
N TYR A 647 27.73 -30.84 2.69
CA TYR A 647 26.49 -31.05 1.95
C TYR A 647 25.72 -32.28 2.46
N ARG A 648 24.41 -32.12 2.69
CA ARG A 648 23.50 -33.14 3.23
C ARG A 648 22.38 -33.54 2.28
N GLY A 649 22.19 -32.82 1.17
CA GLY A 649 21.18 -33.14 0.16
C GLY A 649 20.35 -31.93 -0.26
N ALA A 650 19.46 -32.15 -1.24
CA ALA A 650 18.48 -31.17 -1.66
C ALA A 650 17.14 -31.45 -0.97
N GLN A 651 16.43 -30.39 -0.58
CA GLN A 651 15.12 -30.39 0.04
C GLN A 651 14.15 -29.61 -0.84
N ALA A 652 12.96 -30.15 -1.08
CA ALA A 652 11.86 -29.40 -1.69
C ALA A 652 11.14 -28.50 -0.67
N GLY A 653 11.10 -28.94 0.59
CA GLY A 653 10.59 -28.16 1.71
C GLY A 653 11.65 -27.25 2.34
N THR A 654 11.23 -26.47 3.33
CA THR A 654 12.06 -25.51 4.05
C THR A 654 12.48 -25.99 5.44
N SER A 655 12.65 -27.31 5.60
CA SER A 655 13.04 -27.95 6.85
C SER A 655 14.08 -29.05 6.63
N PHE A 656 14.95 -29.26 7.61
CA PHE A 656 15.93 -30.33 7.64
C PHE A 656 16.11 -30.83 9.08
N ASN A 657 15.82 -32.11 9.33
CA ASN A 657 16.11 -32.76 10.61
C ASN A 657 17.57 -33.25 10.61
N PRO A 658 18.47 -32.67 11.44
CA PRO A 658 19.88 -33.06 11.50
C PRO A 658 20.14 -34.38 12.24
N GLY A 659 19.12 -34.97 12.88
CA GLY A 659 19.24 -36.09 13.80
C GLY A 659 19.65 -35.64 15.21
N ALA A 660 20.06 -36.59 16.05
CA ALA A 660 20.49 -36.31 17.41
C ALA A 660 21.69 -35.36 17.46
N LEU A 661 21.57 -34.29 18.24
CA LEU A 661 22.63 -33.30 18.46
C LEU A 661 23.37 -33.57 19.77
N VAL A 662 24.59 -33.05 19.90
CA VAL A 662 25.42 -33.23 21.10
C VAL A 662 25.32 -31.98 22.00
N ALA A 663 25.05 -32.16 23.29
CA ALA A 663 24.98 -31.07 24.27
C ALA A 663 26.28 -30.25 24.29
N GLY A 664 26.15 -28.92 24.36
CA GLY A 664 27.29 -27.98 24.34
C GLY A 664 28.03 -27.87 23.01
N GLN A 665 27.68 -28.64 21.96
CA GLN A 665 28.34 -28.58 20.66
C GLN A 665 27.79 -27.43 19.80
N THR A 666 28.69 -26.72 19.11
CA THR A 666 28.32 -25.74 18.06
C THR A 666 28.26 -26.40 16.69
N TYR A 667 27.19 -26.13 15.94
CA TYR A 667 26.97 -26.59 14.57
C TYR A 667 26.88 -25.40 13.61
N TYR A 668 27.37 -25.60 12.38
CA TYR A 668 27.32 -24.68 11.26
C TYR A 668 26.43 -25.23 10.16
N TRP A 669 25.63 -24.36 9.54
CA TRP A 669 24.73 -24.75 8.47
C TRP A 669 24.47 -23.64 7.48
N ARG A 670 24.16 -24.01 6.24
CA ARG A 670 23.91 -23.10 5.12
C ARG A 670 22.89 -23.71 4.19
N ILE A 671 22.04 -22.87 3.61
CA ILE A 671 21.06 -23.29 2.61
C ILE A 671 21.32 -22.54 1.30
N ASP A 672 21.47 -23.28 0.20
CA ASP A 672 21.58 -22.67 -1.14
C ASP A 672 20.26 -22.86 -1.90
N GLY A 673 19.64 -21.76 -2.34
CA GLY A 673 18.42 -21.82 -3.14
C GLY A 673 18.73 -22.24 -4.58
N VAL A 674 17.91 -23.12 -5.17
CA VAL A 674 18.09 -23.63 -6.53
C VAL A 674 16.81 -23.52 -7.34
N ASN A 675 16.93 -23.07 -8.59
CA ASN A 675 15.88 -23.20 -9.61
C ASN A 675 16.51 -23.49 -10.98
N SER A 676 15.68 -23.55 -12.03
CA SER A 676 16.14 -23.76 -13.41
C SER A 676 17.10 -22.70 -13.95
N ALA A 677 17.08 -21.47 -13.40
CA ALA A 677 17.94 -20.36 -13.80
C ALA A 677 19.30 -20.33 -13.06
N GLY A 678 19.42 -21.01 -11.91
CA GLY A 678 20.71 -21.15 -11.22
C GLY A 678 20.62 -21.53 -9.74
N THR A 679 21.75 -21.39 -9.04
CA THR A 679 21.85 -21.60 -7.60
C THR A 679 22.36 -20.32 -6.94
N THR A 680 21.70 -19.90 -5.87
CA THR A 680 22.14 -18.77 -5.03
C THR A 680 22.61 -19.31 -3.69
N THR A 681 23.91 -19.14 -3.42
CA THR A 681 24.54 -19.54 -2.16
C THR A 681 23.99 -18.72 -1.00
N GLY A 682 23.57 -19.38 0.07
CA GLY A 682 23.07 -18.69 1.27
C GLY A 682 24.16 -18.24 2.24
N ASP A 683 23.75 -17.52 3.27
CA ASP A 683 24.62 -17.14 4.38
C ASP A 683 24.92 -18.36 5.28
N VAL A 684 26.09 -18.39 5.90
CA VAL A 684 26.47 -19.45 6.84
C VAL A 684 25.96 -19.09 8.22
N TRP A 685 25.10 -19.94 8.77
CA TRP A 685 24.56 -19.84 10.11
C TRP A 685 25.26 -20.78 11.07
N GLN A 686 25.19 -20.48 12.36
CA GLN A 686 25.71 -21.35 13.41
C GLN A 686 24.81 -21.28 14.64
N PHE A 687 24.79 -22.35 15.43
CA PHE A 687 24.11 -22.38 16.72
C PHE A 687 24.83 -23.34 17.69
N THR A 688 24.62 -23.16 18.99
CA THR A 688 25.17 -23.99 20.06
C THR A 688 24.03 -24.69 20.80
N VAL A 689 24.14 -26.01 20.94
CA VAL A 689 23.16 -26.86 21.64
C VAL A 689 23.24 -26.60 23.15
N ALA A 690 22.10 -26.61 23.83
CA ALA A 690 22.04 -26.43 25.29
C ALA A 690 22.96 -27.40 26.03
N THR A 691 23.65 -26.87 27.03
CA THR A 691 24.13 -27.62 28.17
C THR A 691 22.96 -27.69 29.14
N VAL A 692 22.45 -28.88 29.44
CA VAL A 692 21.33 -29.00 30.38
C VAL A 692 21.92 -29.00 31.79
N ALA A 693 21.51 -28.05 32.62
CA ALA A 693 21.67 -28.11 34.07
C ALA A 693 20.29 -28.45 34.62
N PHE A 694 20.17 -29.57 35.32
CA PHE A 694 18.89 -30.00 35.88
C PHE A 694 18.75 -29.40 37.30
N PRO A 695 17.60 -28.81 37.68
CA PRO A 695 17.42 -28.28 39.05
C PRO A 695 17.61 -29.33 40.14
N THR A 696 17.43 -30.61 39.78
CA THR A 696 17.58 -31.78 40.63
C THR A 696 18.98 -32.40 40.61
N ASP A 697 19.87 -31.95 39.72
CA ASP A 697 21.29 -32.31 39.64
C ASP A 697 22.06 -31.30 40.51
N HIS A 698 22.12 -31.59 41.81
CA HIS A 698 22.60 -30.67 42.82
C HIS A 698 24.12 -30.64 42.90
N ASP A 699 24.79 -31.74 42.58
CA ASP A 699 26.24 -31.81 42.60
C ASP A 699 26.90 -31.44 41.25
N GLY A 700 26.11 -31.33 40.18
CA GLY A 700 26.46 -30.72 38.90
C GLY A 700 27.28 -31.63 37.99
N ASP A 701 27.15 -32.95 38.16
CA ASP A 701 27.89 -33.93 37.39
C ASP A 701 27.16 -34.41 36.11
N GLY A 702 25.90 -34.01 35.94
CA GLY A 702 25.10 -34.21 34.73
C GLY A 702 24.16 -35.40 34.78
N ASP A 703 24.00 -36.06 35.92
CA ASP A 703 22.93 -37.03 36.18
C ASP A 703 22.06 -36.65 37.40
N VAL A 704 21.08 -37.49 37.75
CA VAL A 704 20.25 -37.31 38.95
C VAL A 704 20.15 -38.66 39.64
N ASP A 705 20.77 -38.78 40.81
CA ASP A 705 20.92 -40.06 41.48
C ASP A 705 20.75 -40.01 43.02
N LEU A 706 21.29 -41.02 43.72
CA LEU A 706 21.14 -41.12 45.17
C LEU A 706 21.95 -40.06 45.95
N ASP A 707 22.98 -39.49 45.35
CA ASP A 707 23.77 -38.42 45.96
C ASP A 707 22.98 -37.09 45.96
N ASP A 708 22.25 -36.80 44.88
CA ASP A 708 21.26 -35.70 44.83
C ASP A 708 20.08 -35.94 45.77
N PHE A 709 19.59 -37.18 45.84
CA PHE A 709 18.46 -37.53 46.70
C PHE A 709 18.79 -37.32 48.17
N ALA A 710 20.03 -37.59 48.58
CA ALA A 710 20.49 -37.34 49.94
C ALA A 710 20.45 -35.84 50.29
N SER A 711 20.77 -34.99 49.32
CA SER A 711 20.67 -33.53 49.44
C SER A 711 19.22 -33.08 49.52
N TYR A 712 18.34 -33.64 48.68
CA TYR A 712 16.91 -33.34 48.66
C TYR A 712 16.23 -33.71 49.99
N GLN A 713 16.54 -34.89 50.54
CA GLN A 713 15.99 -35.35 51.82
C GLN A 713 16.30 -34.42 53.00
N ALA A 714 17.43 -33.70 52.96
CA ALA A 714 17.80 -32.75 54.00
C ALA A 714 16.91 -31.50 54.00
N CYS A 715 16.19 -31.25 52.91
CA CYS A 715 15.42 -30.03 52.66
C CYS A 715 13.90 -30.19 52.79
N LEU A 716 13.40 -31.39 53.09
CA LEU A 716 11.97 -31.65 53.28
C LEU A 716 11.40 -30.84 54.47
N THR A 717 10.45 -29.96 54.19
CA THR A 717 9.73 -29.17 55.21
C THR A 717 8.33 -29.72 55.48
N GLY A 718 7.72 -30.36 54.49
CA GLY A 718 6.36 -30.89 54.51
C GLY A 718 5.29 -29.84 54.16
N SER A 719 4.12 -30.34 53.75
CA SER A 719 3.05 -29.54 53.14
C SER A 719 2.61 -28.34 53.99
N GLY A 720 2.64 -27.16 53.37
CA GLY A 720 2.28 -25.87 53.94
C GLY A 720 3.33 -25.29 54.91
N GLN A 721 4.54 -25.84 54.97
CA GLN A 721 5.65 -25.30 55.78
C GLN A 721 6.72 -24.66 54.89
N THR A 722 6.74 -23.33 54.87
CA THR A 722 7.66 -22.57 54.03
C THR A 722 9.12 -22.93 54.32
N ILE A 723 9.92 -23.13 53.28
CA ILE A 723 11.36 -23.30 53.40
C ILE A 723 11.97 -22.02 53.96
N THR A 724 12.73 -22.14 55.06
CA THR A 724 13.40 -21.00 55.70
C THR A 724 14.92 -21.03 55.53
N ASP A 725 15.47 -22.17 55.13
CA ASP A 725 16.90 -22.33 54.85
C ASP A 725 17.17 -22.04 53.37
N SER A 726 18.03 -21.05 53.10
CA SER A 726 18.34 -20.65 51.73
C SER A 726 19.05 -21.73 50.93
N ASP A 727 19.76 -22.63 51.62
CA ASP A 727 20.46 -23.75 50.98
C ASP A 727 19.47 -24.85 50.54
N CYS A 728 18.20 -24.72 50.91
CA CYS A 728 17.13 -25.65 50.57
C CYS A 728 16.08 -25.09 49.60
N PHE A 729 16.22 -23.85 49.12
CA PHE A 729 15.28 -23.29 48.14
C PHE A 729 15.26 -24.02 46.80
N TRP A 730 16.28 -24.81 46.48
CA TRP A 730 16.29 -25.63 45.26
C TRP A 730 15.36 -26.85 45.34
N ALA A 731 14.93 -27.25 46.55
CA ALA A 731 14.05 -28.39 46.77
C ALA A 731 12.56 -28.06 46.57
N ASP A 732 12.20 -26.78 46.41
CA ASP A 732 10.89 -26.31 45.96
C ASP A 732 10.83 -26.41 44.42
N LEU A 733 10.38 -27.56 43.94
CA LEU A 733 10.37 -27.92 42.52
C LEU A 733 9.06 -27.53 41.83
N ASP A 734 7.97 -27.36 42.58
CA ASP A 734 6.68 -26.91 42.04
C ASP A 734 6.40 -25.40 42.22
N GLY A 735 7.23 -24.70 43.01
CA GLY A 735 7.23 -23.25 43.18
C GLY A 735 6.22 -22.74 44.22
N ASP A 736 5.74 -23.59 45.13
CA ASP A 736 4.75 -23.24 46.15
C ASP A 736 5.35 -22.83 47.51
N TRP A 737 6.69 -22.79 47.59
CA TRP A 737 7.53 -22.35 48.69
C TRP A 737 7.66 -23.34 49.86
N ASP A 738 7.15 -24.55 49.73
CA ASP A 738 7.48 -25.67 50.61
C ASP A 738 8.23 -26.81 49.87
N ALA A 739 8.70 -27.80 50.61
CA ALA A 739 9.33 -29.00 50.04
C ALA A 739 8.60 -30.21 50.62
N ASP A 740 7.67 -30.76 49.84
CA ASP A 740 6.78 -31.82 50.28
C ASP A 740 6.72 -33.05 49.34
N HIS A 741 5.67 -33.86 49.48
CA HIS A 741 5.45 -35.03 48.63
C HIS A 741 5.25 -34.72 47.13
N VAL A 742 4.83 -33.51 46.76
CA VAL A 742 4.66 -33.06 45.38
C VAL A 742 6.05 -32.81 44.77
N ASP A 743 6.90 -32.06 45.44
CA ASP A 743 8.30 -31.86 45.03
C ASP A 743 9.08 -33.17 44.99
N LEU A 744 8.84 -34.06 45.97
CA LEU A 744 9.50 -35.36 46.00
C LEU A 744 9.09 -36.20 44.78
N SER A 745 7.85 -36.07 44.33
CA SER A 745 7.39 -36.77 43.12
C SER A 745 8.08 -36.21 41.88
N LEU A 746 8.25 -34.88 41.78
CA LEU A 746 8.99 -34.21 40.71
C LEU A 746 10.48 -34.58 40.70
N PHE A 747 11.09 -34.69 41.88
CA PHE A 747 12.47 -35.13 42.05
C PHE A 747 12.64 -36.59 41.60
N LEU A 748 11.72 -37.48 42.00
CA LEU A 748 11.80 -38.90 41.64
C LEU A 748 11.58 -39.15 40.14
N ASP A 749 10.80 -38.30 39.47
CA ASP A 749 10.63 -38.35 38.00
C ASP A 749 11.94 -38.01 37.25
N CYS A 750 12.87 -37.35 37.92
CA CYS A 750 14.19 -37.02 37.41
C CYS A 750 15.24 -38.11 37.62
N MET A 751 15.04 -39.03 38.57
CA MET A 751 16.03 -40.04 38.93
C MET A 751 16.37 -40.95 37.75
N SER A 752 17.58 -40.81 37.22
CA SER A 752 18.10 -41.62 36.11
C SER A 752 19.20 -42.58 36.52
N GLY A 753 19.85 -42.33 37.66
CA GLY A 753 20.96 -43.12 38.17
C GLY A 753 22.32 -42.66 37.62
N PRO A 754 23.42 -43.19 38.19
CA PRO A 754 24.77 -42.69 37.95
C PRO A 754 25.21 -42.88 36.50
N ASP A 755 25.90 -41.86 35.97
CA ASP A 755 26.36 -41.67 34.60
C ASP A 755 25.23 -41.70 33.53
N ILE A 756 23.97 -41.54 33.92
CA ILE A 756 22.83 -41.55 33.00
C ILE A 756 22.15 -40.18 33.04
N PRO A 757 22.18 -39.41 31.93
CA PRO A 757 21.46 -38.14 31.86
C PRO A 757 19.95 -38.35 32.10
N PRO A 758 19.31 -37.50 32.92
CA PRO A 758 17.90 -37.63 33.20
C PRO A 758 17.03 -37.40 31.96
N PRO A 759 15.76 -37.86 31.96
CA PRO A 759 14.82 -37.59 30.88
C PRO A 759 14.78 -36.11 30.51
N SER A 760 14.65 -35.77 29.23
CA SER A 760 14.66 -34.36 28.78
C SER A 760 13.50 -33.51 29.32
N ASP A 761 12.50 -34.16 29.89
CA ASP A 761 11.30 -33.63 30.55
C ASP A 761 11.34 -33.82 32.08
N CYS A 762 12.47 -34.21 32.66
CA CYS A 762 12.69 -34.24 34.10
C CYS A 762 12.40 -32.85 34.72
N GLY A 763 11.59 -32.84 35.79
CA GLY A 763 11.14 -31.61 36.46
C GLY A 763 10.00 -30.89 35.73
N SER A 764 9.45 -31.47 34.67
CA SER A 764 8.34 -30.88 33.91
C SER A 764 7.03 -31.66 34.05
N SER A 765 6.39 -31.51 35.22
CA SER A 765 4.92 -31.41 35.25
C SER A 765 4.47 -29.93 35.33
N VAL A 766 5.18 -29.07 34.62
CA VAL A 766 4.63 -27.79 34.17
C VAL A 766 3.91 -28.11 32.84
N PRO A 767 2.66 -27.66 32.62
CA PRO A 767 2.02 -27.77 31.31
C PRO A 767 2.98 -27.30 30.21
N PRO A 768 2.89 -27.85 28.98
CA PRO A 768 3.91 -27.74 27.93
C PRO A 768 4.51 -26.34 27.93
N SER A 769 5.85 -26.29 28.01
CA SER A 769 6.63 -25.06 28.00
C SER A 769 5.92 -24.04 27.13
N SER A 770 5.54 -22.91 27.76
CA SER A 770 4.66 -21.92 27.14
C SER A 770 5.10 -21.75 25.68
N PRO A 771 4.26 -22.03 24.67
CA PRO A 771 4.60 -21.92 23.25
C PRO A 771 5.01 -20.49 22.86
N ILE A 772 4.84 -19.56 23.80
CA ILE A 772 5.36 -18.21 23.81
C ILE A 772 6.89 -18.22 23.98
N PRO A 773 7.67 -17.76 22.97
CA PRO A 773 9.13 -17.69 23.04
C PRO A 773 9.63 -16.86 24.22
N SER A 774 10.76 -17.25 24.81
CA SER A 774 11.44 -16.47 25.86
C SER A 774 11.76 -15.06 25.37
N ARG A 775 11.65 -14.07 26.25
CA ARG A 775 11.93 -12.68 25.91
C ARG A 775 13.40 -12.48 25.54
N PRO A 776 13.73 -11.93 24.35
CA PRO A 776 15.12 -11.63 24.00
C PRO A 776 15.73 -10.60 24.94
N ALA A 777 17.00 -10.78 25.34
CA ALA A 777 17.70 -9.85 26.22
C ALA A 777 17.80 -8.43 25.63
N THR A 778 17.82 -8.31 24.29
CA THR A 778 17.86 -7.04 23.55
C THR A 778 16.49 -6.44 23.25
N ALA A 779 15.40 -7.10 23.66
CA ALA A 779 14.07 -6.66 23.34
C ALA A 779 13.72 -5.33 24.05
N LEU A 780 12.88 -4.53 23.41
CA LEU A 780 12.50 -3.21 23.91
C LEU A 780 11.62 -3.32 25.16
N THR A 781 11.79 -2.42 26.11
CA THR A 781 10.80 -2.25 27.18
C THR A 781 9.51 -1.62 26.63
N GLY A 782 8.42 -1.65 27.41
CA GLY A 782 7.13 -1.10 26.99
C GLY A 782 7.23 0.37 26.59
N SER A 783 7.87 1.20 27.42
CA SER A 783 8.09 2.62 27.11
C SER A 783 8.99 2.85 25.89
N GLN A 784 10.02 2.02 25.68
CA GLN A 784 10.89 2.10 24.51
C GLN A 784 10.13 1.77 23.22
N PHE A 785 9.30 0.73 23.24
CA PHE A 785 8.45 0.38 22.12
C PHE A 785 7.42 1.48 21.83
N VAL A 786 6.76 2.03 22.85
CA VAL A 786 5.84 3.17 22.68
C VAL A 786 6.53 4.33 21.99
N ASN A 787 7.75 4.69 22.39
CA ASN A 787 8.49 5.78 21.75
C ASN A 787 8.84 5.48 20.29
N GLN A 788 9.13 4.21 19.95
CA GLN A 788 9.39 3.78 18.58
C GLN A 788 8.15 3.92 17.69
N VAL A 789 6.97 3.59 18.23
CA VAL A 789 5.72 3.51 17.44
C VAL A 789 4.77 4.70 17.65
N LEU A 790 5.16 5.70 18.45
CA LEU A 790 4.28 6.77 18.95
C LEU A 790 3.53 7.50 17.84
N ASN A 791 4.22 7.77 16.72
CA ASN A 791 3.72 8.54 15.58
C ASN A 791 3.54 7.68 14.31
N LEU A 792 3.55 6.35 14.44
CA LEU A 792 3.32 5.47 13.31
C LEU A 792 1.83 5.31 13.03
N SER A 793 1.48 5.20 11.75
CA SER A 793 0.12 4.83 11.34
C SER A 793 -0.20 3.40 11.81
N LEU A 794 -1.50 3.07 11.87
CA LEU A 794 -1.97 1.71 12.16
C LEU A 794 -1.22 0.67 11.32
N LEU A 795 -1.18 0.84 9.99
CA LEU A 795 -0.54 -0.13 9.09
C LEU A 795 0.97 -0.28 9.30
N ALA A 796 1.68 0.80 9.68
CA ALA A 796 3.12 0.71 9.97
C ALA A 796 3.39 0.13 11.37
N ARG A 797 2.45 0.28 12.29
CA ARG A 797 2.57 -0.17 13.68
C ARG A 797 2.31 -1.67 13.84
N GLU A 798 1.30 -2.21 13.17
CA GLU A 798 0.85 -3.60 13.38
C GLU A 798 1.95 -4.65 13.09
N PRO A 799 2.76 -4.54 12.01
CA PRO A 799 3.88 -5.45 11.80
C PRO A 799 4.94 -5.39 12.91
N LEU A 800 5.14 -4.23 13.53
CA LEU A 800 6.08 -4.06 14.65
C LEU A 800 5.53 -4.65 15.94
N ILE A 801 4.24 -4.46 16.23
CA ILE A 801 3.55 -5.13 17.35
C ILE A 801 3.69 -6.64 17.19
N GLN A 802 3.39 -7.15 16.00
CA GLN A 802 3.47 -8.56 15.68
C GLN A 802 4.89 -9.09 15.84
N ALA A 803 5.90 -8.38 15.31
CA ALA A 803 7.30 -8.80 15.40
C ALA A 803 7.78 -8.88 16.85
N GLU A 804 7.48 -7.88 17.69
CA GLU A 804 7.85 -7.89 19.11
C GLU A 804 7.22 -9.07 19.84
N LEU A 805 5.90 -9.27 19.69
CA LEU A 805 5.19 -10.37 20.33
C LEU A 805 5.72 -11.72 19.84
N LEU A 806 5.80 -11.95 18.53
CA LEU A 806 6.29 -13.22 17.96
C LEU A 806 7.76 -13.51 18.30
N SER A 807 8.56 -12.49 18.62
CA SER A 807 9.93 -12.67 19.14
C SER A 807 9.98 -13.09 20.61
N GLY A 808 8.85 -13.03 21.32
CA GLY A 808 8.75 -13.29 22.75
C GLY A 808 8.81 -12.05 23.64
N ASN A 809 8.76 -10.83 23.10
CA ASN A 809 8.80 -9.59 23.89
C ASN A 809 7.48 -9.26 24.58
N LEU A 810 7.22 -9.97 25.67
CA LEU A 810 6.12 -9.76 26.59
C LEU A 810 6.61 -9.98 28.03
N PRO A 811 5.92 -9.41 29.04
CA PRO A 811 6.19 -9.68 30.44
C PRO A 811 6.15 -11.17 30.80
N ASP A 812 7.02 -11.61 31.69
CA ASP A 812 7.14 -13.02 32.05
C ASP A 812 5.90 -13.52 32.81
N PHE A 813 5.23 -12.64 33.57
CA PHE A 813 3.97 -13.00 34.23
C PHE A 813 2.84 -13.40 33.27
N LEU A 814 2.90 -13.03 31.98
CA LEU A 814 1.91 -13.44 30.97
C LEU A 814 2.12 -14.87 30.47
N ARG A 815 3.24 -15.51 30.80
CA ARG A 815 3.60 -16.87 30.35
C ARG A 815 2.93 -17.95 31.18
N THR A 816 2.54 -17.62 32.41
CA THR A 816 1.86 -18.52 33.34
C THR A 816 0.37 -18.34 33.21
N PHE A 817 -0.28 -19.27 32.51
CA PHE A 817 -1.73 -19.20 32.29
C PHE A 817 -2.49 -19.63 33.54
N VAL A 818 -3.60 -18.96 33.81
CA VAL A 818 -4.45 -19.21 34.97
C VAL A 818 -5.58 -20.18 34.59
N PRO A 819 -5.83 -21.25 35.36
CA PRO A 819 -6.94 -22.15 35.12
C PRO A 819 -8.30 -21.48 35.39
N ILE A 820 -9.26 -21.71 34.50
CA ILE A 820 -10.65 -21.29 34.62
C ILE A 820 -11.51 -22.55 34.62
N SER A 821 -12.18 -22.81 35.75
CA SER A 821 -13.05 -23.97 35.88
C SER A 821 -14.48 -23.61 35.49
N VAL A 822 -15.06 -24.39 34.57
CA VAL A 822 -16.43 -24.24 34.10
C VAL A 822 -17.16 -25.57 34.16
N SER A 823 -18.49 -25.53 34.21
CA SER A 823 -19.30 -26.74 34.15
C SER A 823 -20.63 -26.50 33.43
N ALA A 824 -21.17 -27.55 32.84
CA ALA A 824 -22.48 -27.54 32.22
C ALA A 824 -23.15 -28.91 32.37
N THR A 825 -24.48 -28.93 32.51
CA THR A 825 -25.26 -30.17 32.44
C THR A 825 -25.73 -30.40 31.01
N ILE A 826 -25.23 -31.45 30.37
CA ILE A 826 -25.48 -31.80 28.97
C ILE A 826 -26.20 -33.15 28.96
N ASN A 827 -27.43 -33.19 28.42
CA ASN A 827 -28.28 -34.39 28.41
C ASN A 827 -28.44 -35.07 29.78
N GLY A 828 -28.46 -34.29 30.87
CA GLY A 828 -28.60 -34.80 32.24
C GLY A 828 -27.30 -35.25 32.91
N GLN A 829 -26.16 -35.19 32.22
CA GLN A 829 -24.83 -35.49 32.78
C GLN A 829 -24.05 -34.19 33.04
N LEU A 830 -23.41 -34.09 34.20
CA LEU A 830 -22.51 -32.98 34.53
C LEU A 830 -21.17 -33.16 33.81
N TYR A 831 -20.77 -32.14 33.06
CA TYR A 831 -19.44 -32.01 32.50
C TYR A 831 -18.70 -30.90 33.22
N GLN A 832 -17.47 -31.18 33.66
CA GLN A 832 -16.55 -30.21 34.24
C GLN A 832 -15.41 -29.99 33.25
N ALA A 833 -14.98 -28.76 33.07
CA ALA A 833 -13.88 -28.44 32.19
C ALA A 833 -12.99 -27.35 32.79
N THR A 834 -11.70 -27.42 32.48
CA THR A 834 -10.72 -26.40 32.89
C THR A 834 -9.93 -25.97 31.66
N TYR A 835 -10.10 -24.71 31.26
CA TYR A 835 -9.26 -24.07 30.24
C TYR A 835 -8.32 -23.07 30.89
N HIS A 836 -7.21 -22.74 30.22
CA HIS A 836 -6.19 -21.86 30.78
C HIS A 836 -6.16 -20.54 30.02
N VAL A 837 -6.05 -19.42 30.72
CA VAL A 837 -6.09 -18.07 30.14
C VAL A 837 -4.90 -17.23 30.59
N ALA A 838 -4.40 -16.35 29.72
CA ALA A 838 -3.43 -15.34 30.12
C ALA A 838 -3.99 -14.49 31.30
N PRO A 839 -3.19 -14.24 32.35
CA PRO A 839 -3.67 -13.53 33.54
C PRO A 839 -4.08 -12.08 33.25
N ASP A 840 -3.49 -11.47 32.22
CA ASP A 840 -3.81 -10.14 31.73
C ASP A 840 -3.89 -10.14 30.18
N TYR A 841 -4.20 -8.99 29.60
CA TYR A 841 -4.18 -8.75 28.16
C TYR A 841 -2.75 -8.74 27.64
N LEU A 842 -2.57 -9.14 26.36
CA LEU A 842 -1.28 -9.08 25.68
C LEU A 842 -0.62 -7.71 25.81
N ALA A 843 0.65 -7.74 26.16
CA ALA A 843 1.47 -6.57 26.42
C ALA A 843 2.88 -6.77 25.85
N ILE A 844 3.53 -5.66 25.51
CA ILE A 844 4.93 -5.63 25.08
C ILE A 844 5.77 -5.00 26.18
N GLY A 845 6.90 -5.63 26.53
CA GLY A 845 7.86 -5.11 27.50
C GLY A 845 8.34 -6.14 28.52
N THR A 846 8.78 -5.66 29.68
CA THR A 846 9.23 -6.45 30.83
C THR A 846 8.21 -6.36 31.97
N ASP A 847 8.34 -7.18 33.01
CA ASP A 847 7.51 -7.07 34.23
C ASP A 847 7.58 -5.68 34.88
N ALA A 848 8.70 -4.98 34.72
CA ALA A 848 8.93 -3.65 35.27
C ALA A 848 8.44 -2.50 34.36
N ASP A 849 8.36 -2.72 33.04
CA ASP A 849 7.98 -1.69 32.06
C ASP A 849 7.31 -2.35 30.85
N PHE A 850 5.98 -2.32 30.82
CA PHE A 850 5.16 -2.89 29.75
C PHE A 850 3.97 -2.00 29.38
N VAL A 851 3.46 -2.21 28.17
CA VAL A 851 2.24 -1.58 27.67
C VAL A 851 1.28 -2.65 27.14
N ARG A 852 0.05 -2.68 27.68
CA ARG A 852 -1.04 -3.51 27.10
C ARG A 852 -1.35 -3.00 25.71
N MET A 853 -1.35 -3.89 24.72
CA MET A 853 -1.32 -3.52 23.31
C MET A 853 -2.63 -3.89 22.61
N PRO A 854 -3.56 -2.93 22.43
CA PRO A 854 -4.61 -3.05 21.41
C PRO A 854 -3.99 -3.22 20.02
N MET A 855 -4.53 -4.15 19.23
CA MET A 855 -4.06 -4.49 17.88
C MET A 855 -5.23 -5.03 17.05
N ARG A 856 -5.03 -5.17 15.75
CA ARG A 856 -6.07 -5.71 14.86
C ARG A 856 -6.32 -7.21 15.12
N PRO A 857 -7.51 -7.74 14.81
CA PRO A 857 -7.83 -9.16 14.96
C PRO A 857 -6.93 -10.08 14.14
N ASP A 858 -6.49 -9.68 12.94
CA ASP A 858 -5.56 -10.47 12.11
C ASP A 858 -4.17 -10.57 12.76
N THR A 859 -3.65 -9.45 13.28
CA THR A 859 -2.40 -9.46 14.05
C THR A 859 -2.54 -10.29 15.34
N ALA A 860 -3.65 -10.13 16.06
CA ALA A 860 -3.96 -10.92 17.25
C ALA A 860 -4.06 -12.42 16.94
N GLN A 861 -4.68 -12.78 15.82
CA GLN A 861 -4.82 -14.16 15.37
C GLN A 861 -3.46 -14.77 15.01
N ALA A 862 -2.60 -14.03 14.31
CA ALA A 862 -1.25 -14.51 13.99
C ALA A 862 -0.42 -14.79 15.26
N VAL A 863 -0.56 -13.95 16.29
CA VAL A 863 0.09 -14.16 17.60
C VAL A 863 -0.52 -15.37 18.33
N ALA A 864 -1.85 -15.47 18.35
CA ALA A 864 -2.56 -16.59 18.97
C ALA A 864 -2.17 -17.93 18.31
N ASP A 865 -2.14 -18.00 16.97
CA ASP A 865 -1.74 -19.18 16.20
C ASP A 865 -0.30 -19.60 16.54
N ARG A 866 0.64 -18.64 16.63
CA ARG A 866 2.04 -18.94 16.99
C ARG A 866 2.20 -19.43 18.42
N PHE A 867 1.38 -18.92 19.33
CA PHE A 867 1.41 -19.26 20.75
C PHE A 867 0.45 -20.41 21.08
N GLU A 868 -0.02 -21.17 20.09
CA GLU A 868 -0.97 -22.28 20.28
C GLU A 868 -2.13 -21.88 21.21
N CYS A 869 -2.71 -20.73 20.92
CA CYS A 869 -3.80 -20.10 21.66
C CYS A 869 -4.97 -19.79 20.74
N ILE A 870 -6.11 -19.48 21.34
CA ILE A 870 -7.27 -18.90 20.67
C ILE A 870 -7.69 -17.60 21.36
N LEU A 871 -8.50 -16.81 20.65
CA LEU A 871 -9.16 -15.63 21.23
C LEU A 871 -10.41 -16.05 22.02
N THR A 872 -10.78 -15.24 23.01
CA THR A 872 -11.93 -15.53 23.89
C THR A 872 -13.27 -15.52 23.14
N THR A 873 -14.25 -16.26 23.64
CA THR A 873 -15.66 -16.04 23.28
C THR A 873 -16.31 -15.07 24.27
N ARG A 874 -17.52 -14.60 23.95
CA ARG A 874 -18.36 -13.82 24.87
C ARG A 874 -18.54 -14.50 26.24
N LYS A 875 -18.80 -15.81 26.24
CA LYS A 875 -18.96 -16.60 27.48
C LYS A 875 -17.65 -16.67 28.27
N MET A 876 -16.53 -16.97 27.61
CA MET A 876 -15.22 -17.02 28.26
C MET A 876 -14.89 -15.69 28.93
N THR A 877 -15.16 -14.56 28.28
CA THR A 877 -14.95 -13.23 28.88
C THR A 877 -15.70 -13.06 30.21
N ASN A 878 -16.94 -13.56 30.30
CA ASN A 878 -17.74 -13.52 31.54
C ASN A 878 -17.18 -14.46 32.62
N ASP A 879 -16.78 -15.67 32.23
CA ASP A 879 -16.22 -16.66 33.15
C ASP A 879 -14.89 -16.17 33.74
N ILE A 880 -14.03 -15.60 32.88
CA ILE A 880 -12.76 -14.94 33.26
C ILE A 880 -13.01 -13.81 34.26
N TYR A 881 -13.96 -12.92 33.96
CA TYR A 881 -14.29 -11.84 34.89
C TYR A 881 -14.75 -12.41 36.24
N THR A 882 -15.63 -13.40 36.23
CA THR A 882 -16.17 -14.00 37.46
C THR A 882 -15.05 -14.56 38.35
N GLN A 883 -14.09 -15.26 37.75
CA GLN A 883 -12.99 -15.94 38.44
C GLN A 883 -11.75 -15.06 38.67
N ALA A 884 -11.71 -13.84 38.12
CA ALA A 884 -10.60 -12.90 38.32
C ALA A 884 -10.42 -12.54 39.80
N ALA A 885 -9.18 -12.70 40.29
CA ALA A 885 -8.75 -12.30 41.63
C ALA A 885 -8.70 -10.76 41.77
N VAL A 886 -8.32 -10.06 40.69
CA VAL A 886 -8.29 -8.60 40.64
C VAL A 886 -9.40 -8.11 39.72
N LYS A 887 -10.33 -7.32 40.25
CA LYS A 887 -11.43 -6.70 39.50
C LYS A 887 -11.35 -5.19 39.64
N LEU A 888 -11.14 -4.49 38.53
CA LEU A 888 -11.05 -3.02 38.53
C LEU A 888 -12.31 -2.40 37.92
N ALA A 889 -12.64 -1.20 38.38
CA ALA A 889 -13.72 -0.43 37.78
C ALA A 889 -13.28 0.17 36.44
N PRO A 890 -14.12 0.11 35.39
CA PRO A 890 -13.83 0.73 34.10
C PRO A 890 -13.49 2.22 34.20
N SER A 891 -12.45 2.66 33.50
CA SER A 891 -12.00 4.06 33.44
C SER A 891 -11.96 4.59 31.99
N PRO A 892 -13.12 4.88 31.37
CA PRO A 892 -13.19 5.30 29.98
C PRO A 892 -12.64 6.71 29.74
N ILE A 893 -11.87 6.84 28.67
CA ILE A 893 -11.43 8.10 28.06
C ILE A 893 -12.46 8.53 27.01
N SER A 894 -12.90 9.79 27.06
CA SER A 894 -13.93 10.29 26.13
C SER A 894 -13.38 10.48 24.72
N PRO A 895 -13.99 9.88 23.69
CA PRO A 895 -13.59 10.10 22.29
C PRO A 895 -13.88 11.52 21.78
N THR A 896 -14.65 12.32 22.53
CA THR A 896 -14.93 13.72 22.17
C THR A 896 -13.78 14.67 22.48
N THR A 897 -12.85 14.26 23.35
CA THR A 897 -11.76 15.12 23.85
C THR A 897 -10.37 14.58 23.56
N THR A 898 -10.27 13.29 23.23
CA THR A 898 -9.00 12.60 23.02
C THR A 898 -9.16 11.63 21.86
N ASP A 899 -8.19 11.60 20.96
CA ASP A 899 -8.17 10.59 19.90
C ASP A 899 -7.87 9.23 20.52
N ILE A 900 -8.88 8.36 20.49
CA ILE A 900 -8.88 7.06 21.14
C ILE A 900 -8.05 6.00 20.41
N THR A 901 -7.54 6.32 19.21
CA THR A 901 -6.77 5.41 18.35
C THR A 901 -5.25 5.60 18.44
N LEU A 902 -4.81 6.69 19.08
CA LEU A 902 -3.39 7.05 19.20
C LEU A 902 -2.66 6.19 20.23
N MET A 903 -1.37 5.96 19.97
CA MET A 903 -0.50 5.22 20.89
C MET A 903 -0.25 5.94 22.21
N SER A 904 -0.28 7.27 22.20
CA SER A 904 -0.27 8.08 23.41
C SER A 904 -1.48 7.78 24.31
N THR A 905 -2.66 7.56 23.73
CA THR A 905 -3.88 7.20 24.48
C THR A 905 -3.82 5.78 25.01
N PHE A 906 -3.22 4.84 24.27
CA PHE A 906 -3.04 3.46 24.73
C PHE A 906 -2.10 3.43 25.93
N TYR A 907 -0.99 4.18 25.86
CA TYR A 907 -0.05 4.32 26.95
C TYR A 907 -0.66 5.04 28.16
N GLN A 908 -1.43 6.12 27.95
CA GLN A 908 -2.17 6.80 29.02
C GLN A 908 -3.15 5.85 29.75
N HIS A 909 -3.90 5.05 29.00
CA HIS A 909 -4.83 4.10 29.60
C HIS A 909 -4.10 2.96 30.31
N ASN A 910 -2.96 2.51 29.78
CA ASN A 910 -2.10 1.55 30.48
C ASN A 910 -1.66 2.09 31.85
N GLN A 911 -1.19 3.34 31.91
CA GLN A 911 -0.82 4.00 33.17
C GLN A 911 -2.01 4.12 34.13
N THR A 912 -3.21 4.38 33.62
CA THR A 912 -4.42 4.43 34.44
C THR A 912 -4.71 3.08 35.09
N ILE A 913 -4.58 1.98 34.33
CA ILE A 913 -4.74 0.62 34.86
C ILE A 913 -3.67 0.31 35.91
N GLU A 914 -2.40 0.64 35.66
CA GLU A 914 -1.33 0.39 36.63
C GLU A 914 -1.51 1.19 37.92
N GLN A 915 -2.03 2.42 37.84
CA GLN A 915 -2.41 3.19 39.02
C GLN A 915 -3.57 2.54 39.79
N GLN A 916 -4.59 2.02 39.10
CA GLN A 916 -5.69 1.30 39.74
C GLN A 916 -5.24 -0.03 40.38
N ARG A 917 -4.20 -0.67 39.82
CA ARG A 917 -3.62 -1.93 40.31
C ARG A 917 -2.62 -1.76 41.45
N ALA A 918 -2.18 -0.53 41.77
CA ALA A 918 -1.07 -0.28 42.68
C ALA A 918 -1.14 -1.15 43.96
N GLY A 919 -0.09 -1.95 44.19
CA GLY A 919 0.02 -2.87 45.34
C GLY A 919 -0.54 -4.29 45.11
N GLN A 920 -1.12 -4.59 43.95
CA GLN A 920 -1.54 -5.94 43.58
C GLN A 920 -0.42 -6.67 42.82
N PRO A 921 -0.11 -7.95 43.13
CA PRO A 921 0.88 -8.73 42.39
C PRO A 921 0.56 -8.86 40.89
N LEU A 922 1.60 -8.90 40.06
CA LEU A 922 1.51 -9.32 38.66
C LEU A 922 1.26 -10.85 38.61
N GLY A 923 0.71 -11.35 37.50
CA GLY A 923 0.35 -12.77 37.35
C GLY A 923 -1.00 -13.18 37.95
N LEU A 924 -1.61 -12.37 38.82
CA LEU A 924 -3.00 -12.58 39.22
C LEU A 924 -3.95 -12.36 38.05
N LEU A 925 -4.98 -13.20 37.93
CA LEU A 925 -6.02 -13.05 36.92
C LEU A 925 -6.80 -11.75 37.11
N VAL A 926 -6.79 -10.90 36.09
CA VAL A 926 -7.39 -9.56 36.15
C VAL A 926 -8.55 -9.43 35.19
N GLY A 927 -9.68 -8.92 35.69
CA GLY A 927 -10.90 -8.62 34.93
C GLY A 927 -11.33 -7.17 35.04
N GLY A 928 -12.14 -6.71 34.09
CA GLY A 928 -12.78 -5.38 34.15
C GLY A 928 -11.92 -4.19 33.69
N ILE A 929 -10.76 -4.45 33.08
CA ILE A 929 -9.82 -3.38 32.68
C ILE A 929 -9.91 -2.97 31.21
N LYS A 930 -10.46 -3.83 30.32
CA LYS A 930 -10.64 -3.58 28.88
C LYS A 930 -11.84 -4.35 28.36
N LYS A 931 -12.24 -4.05 27.12
CA LYS A 931 -13.08 -4.90 26.27
C LYS A 931 -12.21 -5.97 25.63
N ASP A 932 -12.76 -7.15 25.39
CA ASP A 932 -12.10 -8.23 24.67
C ASP A 932 -12.50 -8.19 23.19
N VAL A 933 -11.51 -8.43 22.32
CA VAL A 933 -11.80 -8.90 20.95
C VAL A 933 -12.15 -10.38 21.06
N VAL A 934 -13.36 -10.74 20.63
CA VAL A 934 -13.93 -12.07 20.83
C VAL A 934 -14.22 -12.80 19.52
N ILE A 935 -14.29 -14.12 19.56
CA ILE A 935 -14.81 -14.98 18.50
C ILE A 935 -16.31 -15.22 18.75
N THR A 936 -17.11 -15.11 17.69
CA THR A 936 -18.56 -15.36 17.71
C THR A 936 -18.98 -16.06 16.41
N PRO A 937 -19.96 -16.98 16.45
CA PRO A 937 -20.50 -17.60 15.24
C PRO A 937 -21.14 -16.58 14.27
N GLN A 938 -21.44 -15.36 14.73
CA GLN A 938 -21.97 -14.28 13.90
C GLN A 938 -20.98 -13.78 12.83
N LEU A 939 -19.66 -13.94 13.06
CA LEU A 939 -18.63 -13.52 12.11
C LEU A 939 -18.67 -14.34 10.80
N ALA A 940 -19.13 -15.59 10.85
CA ALA A 940 -19.22 -16.46 9.67
C ALA A 940 -20.13 -15.89 8.56
N ASN A 941 -21.03 -14.96 8.90
CA ASN A 941 -21.93 -14.32 7.95
C ASN A 941 -21.60 -12.83 7.72
N LEU A 942 -20.50 -12.32 8.28
CA LEU A 942 -20.14 -10.90 8.29
C LEU A 942 -18.63 -10.72 8.07
N SER A 943 -18.19 -10.83 6.81
CA SER A 943 -16.79 -10.60 6.42
C SER A 943 -16.33 -9.17 6.73
N GLY A 944 -15.08 -9.00 7.15
CA GLY A 944 -14.47 -7.69 7.36
C GLY A 944 -14.87 -6.97 8.65
N ARG A 945 -15.32 -7.71 9.67
CA ARG A 945 -15.83 -7.17 10.94
C ARG A 945 -15.02 -7.68 12.13
N VAL A 946 -14.95 -6.86 13.19
CA VAL A 946 -14.44 -7.25 14.50
C VAL A 946 -15.59 -7.36 15.50
N ALA A 947 -15.59 -8.41 16.31
CA ALA A 947 -16.51 -8.56 17.43
C ALA A 947 -15.82 -8.13 18.74
N ILE A 948 -16.41 -7.15 19.42
CA ILE A 948 -15.88 -6.59 20.67
C ILE A 948 -16.93 -6.74 21.77
N TYR A 949 -16.51 -7.21 22.95
CA TYR A 949 -17.40 -7.46 24.09
C TYR A 949 -16.71 -7.17 25.43
N GLY A 950 -17.47 -6.86 26.48
CA GLY A 950 -16.98 -6.88 27.86
C GLY A 950 -16.75 -5.50 28.47
N TRP A 951 -15.60 -5.35 29.16
CA TRP A 951 -15.31 -4.26 30.08
C TRP A 951 -16.31 -4.14 31.23
N HIS A 952 -16.30 -5.15 32.09
CA HIS A 952 -17.25 -5.34 33.17
C HIS A 952 -17.11 -4.32 34.30
N GLN A 953 -18.23 -3.75 34.71
CA GLN A 953 -18.36 -3.04 35.97
C GLN A 953 -18.20 -4.00 37.15
N LEU A 954 -17.93 -3.48 38.36
CA LEU A 954 -17.73 -4.29 39.58
C LEU A 954 -18.90 -5.22 39.95
N ASN A 955 -20.10 -4.95 39.42
CA ASN A 955 -21.28 -5.80 39.57
C ASN A 955 -21.36 -6.94 38.52
N GLY A 956 -20.35 -7.10 37.66
CA GLY A 956 -20.31 -8.09 36.58
C GLY A 956 -21.09 -7.70 35.32
N THR A 957 -21.63 -6.48 35.22
CA THR A 957 -22.32 -6.03 34.00
C THR A 957 -21.31 -5.49 32.98
N PRO A 958 -21.27 -6.00 31.73
CA PRO A 958 -20.38 -5.48 30.70
C PRO A 958 -20.84 -4.09 30.23
N ILE A 959 -19.89 -3.14 30.08
CA ILE A 959 -20.18 -1.84 29.46
C ILE A 959 -20.40 -2.01 27.95
N GLN A 960 -19.67 -2.92 27.32
CA GLN A 960 -19.78 -3.22 25.89
C GLN A 960 -20.61 -4.50 25.70
N PRO A 961 -21.89 -4.39 25.26
CA PRO A 961 -22.58 -5.55 24.70
C PRO A 961 -21.87 -6.02 23.42
N LEU A 962 -22.13 -7.26 23.01
CA LEU A 962 -21.47 -7.83 21.82
C LEU A 962 -21.76 -6.94 20.61
N TYR A 963 -20.70 -6.40 20.02
CA TYR A 963 -20.81 -5.39 18.99
C TYR A 963 -19.93 -5.74 17.79
N LEU A 964 -20.57 -5.79 16.61
CA LEU A 964 -19.94 -6.11 15.32
C LEU A 964 -20.04 -4.94 14.32
N GLY A 965 -20.31 -3.72 14.81
CA GLY A 965 -20.48 -2.56 13.93
C GLY A 965 -19.16 -1.92 13.46
N HIS A 966 -18.03 -2.35 14.02
CA HIS A 966 -16.70 -1.93 13.60
C HIS A 966 -16.15 -2.85 12.51
N ASN A 967 -15.33 -2.30 11.63
CA ASN A 967 -14.57 -3.10 10.67
C ASN A 967 -13.39 -3.77 11.38
N ASP A 968 -12.87 -4.84 10.80
CA ASP A 968 -11.73 -5.61 11.31
C ASP A 968 -10.43 -4.81 11.50
N TYR A 969 -10.28 -3.65 10.87
CA TYR A 969 -9.14 -2.75 11.11
C TYR A 969 -9.36 -1.73 12.26
N HIS A 970 -10.47 -1.80 12.99
CA HIS A 970 -10.73 -0.87 14.12
C HIS A 970 -9.86 -1.22 15.33
N VAL A 971 -8.98 -0.28 15.73
CA VAL A 971 -8.13 -0.40 16.92
C VAL A 971 -8.26 0.85 17.81
N ASP A 972 -8.63 0.67 19.07
CA ASP A 972 -8.69 1.77 20.05
C ASP A 972 -8.18 1.35 21.44
N TYR A 973 -7.94 2.33 22.32
CA TYR A 973 -7.38 2.08 23.65
C TYR A 973 -8.24 1.15 24.53
N SER A 974 -9.55 1.04 24.24
CA SER A 974 -10.54 0.45 25.13
C SER A 974 -10.61 -1.06 25.04
N HIS A 975 -10.18 -1.65 23.91
CA HIS A 975 -10.09 -3.10 23.79
C HIS A 975 -8.68 -3.65 24.04
N GLY A 976 -8.58 -4.97 24.14
CA GLY A 976 -7.35 -5.71 24.23
C GLY A 976 -7.52 -7.16 23.78
N ILE A 977 -6.38 -7.83 23.65
CA ILE A 977 -6.32 -9.23 23.24
C ILE A 977 -6.03 -10.09 24.47
N ARG A 978 -6.91 -11.05 24.76
CA ARG A 978 -6.71 -12.03 25.83
C ARG A 978 -6.60 -13.42 25.23
N LEU A 979 -5.49 -14.09 25.51
CA LEU A 979 -5.21 -15.42 24.97
C LEU A 979 -5.76 -16.52 25.89
N VAL A 980 -6.34 -17.54 25.27
CA VAL A 980 -6.75 -18.79 25.91
C VAL A 980 -5.93 -19.90 25.29
N SER A 981 -5.35 -20.79 26.09
CA SER A 981 -4.58 -21.92 25.58
C SER A 981 -5.44 -22.76 24.63
N ALA A 982 -4.83 -23.28 23.56
CA ALA A 982 -5.49 -24.24 22.69
C ALA A 982 -5.79 -25.55 23.41
N TYR A 983 -5.16 -25.82 24.56
CA TYR A 983 -5.32 -27.04 25.34
C TYR A 983 -6.12 -26.82 26.62
N MET A 984 -7.01 -27.76 26.91
CA MET A 984 -7.86 -27.76 28.09
C MET A 984 -8.19 -29.19 28.53
N THR A 985 -8.85 -29.34 29.67
CA THR A 985 -9.38 -30.64 30.09
C THR A 985 -10.90 -30.61 30.17
N VAL A 986 -11.53 -31.74 29.85
CA VAL A 986 -12.97 -31.99 30.05
C VAL A 986 -13.09 -33.32 30.80
N ASN A 987 -13.65 -33.30 32.00
CA ASN A 987 -13.71 -34.42 32.95
C ASN A 987 -12.32 -35.07 33.17
N GLY A 988 -11.28 -34.25 33.27
CA GLY A 988 -9.90 -34.70 33.42
C GLY A 988 -9.25 -35.27 32.16
N GLN A 989 -9.97 -35.35 31.02
CA GLN A 989 -9.41 -35.79 29.74
C GLN A 989 -8.91 -34.60 28.91
N PRO A 990 -7.72 -34.67 28.31
CA PRO A 990 -7.19 -33.59 27.47
C PRO A 990 -8.02 -33.41 26.19
N MET A 991 -8.34 -32.17 25.85
CA MET A 991 -9.04 -31.77 24.63
C MET A 991 -8.50 -30.43 24.12
N THR A 992 -8.76 -30.09 22.86
CA THR A 992 -8.50 -28.73 22.38
C THR A 992 -9.70 -27.82 22.58
N THR A 993 -9.43 -26.55 22.87
CA THR A 993 -10.46 -25.52 23.03
C THR A 993 -11.26 -25.32 21.75
N ALA A 994 -10.61 -25.46 20.59
CA ALA A 994 -11.26 -25.42 19.28
C ALA A 994 -12.23 -26.58 19.08
N ASP A 995 -11.84 -27.82 19.43
CA ASP A 995 -12.72 -28.99 19.30
C ASP A 995 -13.95 -28.87 20.20
N VAL A 996 -13.79 -28.36 21.42
CA VAL A 996 -14.92 -28.12 22.34
C VAL A 996 -15.87 -27.07 21.77
N LEU A 997 -15.36 -25.95 21.24
CA LEU A 997 -16.15 -24.90 20.60
C LEU A 997 -16.90 -25.39 19.35
N ALA A 998 -16.26 -26.27 18.57
CA ALA A 998 -16.84 -26.89 17.39
C ALA A 998 -17.71 -28.12 17.72
N HIS A 999 -17.79 -28.58 18.97
CA HIS A 999 -18.58 -29.77 19.30
C HIS A 999 -20.08 -29.44 19.38
N PRO A 1000 -20.98 -30.24 18.78
CA PRO A 1000 -22.44 -29.97 18.77
C PRO A 1000 -23.11 -29.99 20.15
N GLN A 1001 -22.40 -30.35 21.21
CA GLN A 1001 -22.93 -30.52 22.57
C GLN A 1001 -22.02 -29.88 23.61
N LEU A 1002 -20.71 -30.10 23.52
CA LEU A 1002 -19.75 -29.55 24.49
C LEU A 1002 -19.52 -28.04 24.35
N HIS A 1003 -19.89 -27.41 23.22
CA HIS A 1003 -19.69 -25.97 23.01
C HIS A 1003 -20.29 -25.11 24.12
N VAL A 1004 -21.36 -25.56 24.79
CA VAL A 1004 -22.02 -24.82 25.89
C VAL A 1004 -21.11 -24.58 27.08
N LEU A 1005 -20.02 -25.36 27.22
CA LEU A 1005 -18.98 -25.12 28.23
C LEU A 1005 -18.23 -23.81 27.97
N LEU A 1006 -18.14 -23.37 26.72
CA LEU A 1006 -17.25 -22.29 26.27
C LEU A 1006 -17.95 -21.20 25.44
N SER A 1007 -19.16 -21.43 24.93
CA SER A 1007 -19.93 -20.52 24.09
C SER A 1007 -21.40 -20.59 24.47
N ASP A 1008 -22.00 -19.42 24.71
CA ASP A 1008 -23.43 -19.25 24.94
C ASP A 1008 -24.16 -18.66 23.72
N GLU A 1009 -23.50 -18.67 22.55
CA GLU A 1009 -24.05 -18.26 21.24
C GLU A 1009 -24.28 -19.46 20.30
N GLY A 1010 -23.94 -20.66 20.74
CA GLY A 1010 -23.97 -21.89 19.94
C GLY A 1010 -22.59 -22.35 19.50
N GLN A 1011 -22.57 -23.34 18.60
CA GLN A 1011 -21.36 -23.94 18.05
C GLN A 1011 -20.55 -22.92 17.24
N VAL A 1012 -19.23 -22.91 17.43
CA VAL A 1012 -18.29 -22.09 16.66
C VAL A 1012 -17.43 -23.03 15.82
N ILE A 1013 -17.79 -23.17 14.54
CA ILE A 1013 -17.16 -24.15 13.64
C ILE A 1013 -15.72 -23.76 13.30
N ASN A 1014 -15.45 -22.47 13.10
CA ASN A 1014 -14.12 -21.96 12.82
C ASN A 1014 -13.76 -20.89 13.88
N PRO A 1015 -13.12 -21.27 15.01
CA PRO A 1015 -12.90 -20.36 16.12
C PRO A 1015 -11.69 -19.43 15.90
N ARG A 1016 -11.63 -18.76 14.75
CA ARG A 1016 -10.55 -17.86 14.34
C ARG A 1016 -11.07 -16.65 13.55
N TYR A 1017 -10.28 -15.59 13.49
CA TYR A 1017 -10.38 -14.58 12.44
C TYR A 1017 -9.68 -15.11 11.16
N GLU A 1018 -10.29 -14.86 9.99
CA GLU A 1018 -9.77 -15.22 8.67
C GLU A 1018 -9.07 -14.05 7.98
#